data_AF-A0A7W8ZPI7-F1
#
_entry.id   AF-A0A7W8ZPI7-F1
#
_cell.length_a   1.000
_cell.length_b   1.000
_cell.length_c   1.000
_cell.angle_alpha   90.00
_cell.angle_beta   90.00
_cell.angle_gamma   90.00
#
_symmetry.space_group_name_H-M   'P 1'
#
loop_
_entity.id
_entity.type
_entity.pdbx_description
1 polymer ?
#
loop_
_entity_poly.entity_id
_entity_poly.type
_entity_poly.pdbx_seq_one_letter_code
_entity_poly.pdbx_strand_id
1 'polypeptide(L)'
;MSKKIVSVFIAFACMLILCSFVISYPSDEKKQENKIEGKIAYNKKKHSVTLSWPAFGSSGNYVIVRGGSRLASDFMSVGSTSKLTFTDNKPNADKYENYYKITRNSITLILSLEGQIFGDNMYFYDRKHEKAETARNEINSHFGAIGLSGSNGEWTTKRQAYYFKANVGGQTYDSGGSGSASSAEANSIELGFYSHIGGLGRVPADVKLGSVFTRPHLSGGANATCTFWRSMENVSVMRDFAWTVSQSTSARRMLIESTSKYISDVGDTNFWGSGGFIADTHYTSSRPNWGGQQQWYTRNAIFPSGSGAMGGSYNMVWQGCVNPPQADNANTPIPATPVIREKPFLFIDKDGEYKVFVPAWQKDRTGISWSSAAMGEGKIQDLLTDWYIAKEGDTDAEINTALKAGKNIFFAPGHYSLNAPIQVNRKDAILLGAGIASVTLEPTEKNTWGCIYADDKDGIIIAGLLMDSFNSTTYQVRIGEEGAKADHAANPILLTDITCRVGGVQSKNIQIHTSMQINSNNVVGDHFWLWRADHGSQRGGDLRWLRDRCKNGLIVTGNDVTLYGLFAEHYQEYEVLWLGERGRTYFFQNEPPYDAPNQAGWTSQGGRVDGYAAFKVANTVKAHHSIGMGSYAVITGTDGHVNKKNGFEIPNTPNVKLEKMCTTRFAGPGNIQNVINGIGGSTATGVKRVALYNNGTGVQPYDEEFDLPGRESYPAYIGMDK
;
A
#
# COMPACT_ATOMS: atom_id res chain seq x y z
N MET A 1 -70.41 -7.89 27.73
CA MET A 1 -69.86 -8.45 26.48
C MET A 1 -68.98 -7.42 25.80
N SER A 2 -67.86 -7.91 25.29
CA SER A 2 -66.60 -7.24 24.97
C SER A 2 -66.69 -6.08 23.96
N LYS A 3 -65.92 -5.01 24.24
CA LYS A 3 -65.42 -4.05 23.25
C LYS A 3 -63.95 -3.73 23.55
N LYS A 4 -63.14 -3.91 22.51
CA LYS A 4 -62.08 -3.01 22.00
C LYS A 4 -60.81 -2.72 22.82
N ILE A 5 -59.68 -3.06 22.16
CA ILE A 5 -58.57 -2.17 21.74
C ILE A 5 -57.34 -1.98 22.67
N VAL A 6 -56.19 -2.24 22.03
CA VAL A 6 -54.81 -1.69 22.18
C VAL A 6 -53.77 -2.41 23.06
N SER A 7 -52.66 -2.63 22.34
CA SER A 7 -51.29 -3.07 22.62
C SER A 7 -50.64 -2.62 23.93
N VAL A 8 -49.62 -3.39 24.38
CA VAL A 8 -48.27 -2.93 24.84
C VAL A 8 -47.47 -4.08 25.53
N PHE A 9 -46.27 -4.36 24.98
CA PHE A 9 -44.98 -4.66 25.65
C PHE A 9 -44.58 -6.04 26.27
N ILE A 10 -43.32 -6.41 25.96
CA ILE A 10 -42.21 -6.95 26.81
C ILE A 10 -41.65 -8.38 26.56
N ALA A 11 -40.35 -8.36 26.23
CA ALA A 11 -39.18 -9.23 26.51
C ALA A 11 -39.18 -10.73 26.14
N PHE A 12 -38.23 -11.21 25.33
CA PHE A 12 -36.79 -11.48 25.60
C PHE A 12 -36.55 -12.57 26.67
N ALA A 13 -36.19 -13.78 26.22
CA ALA A 13 -35.13 -14.63 26.78
C ALA A 13 -35.05 -15.99 26.04
N CYS A 14 -33.85 -16.58 26.10
CA CYS A 14 -33.50 -17.98 25.78
C CYS A 14 -32.98 -18.32 24.36
N MET A 15 -31.67 -18.11 24.23
CA MET A 15 -30.66 -19.12 23.85
C MET A 15 -30.98 -20.07 22.67
N LEU A 16 -30.36 -19.76 21.53
CA LEU A 16 -30.04 -20.72 20.48
C LEU A 16 -28.67 -21.37 20.79
N ILE A 17 -28.71 -22.59 21.30
CA ILE A 17 -27.63 -23.58 21.12
C ILE A 17 -28.13 -24.51 20.03
N LEU A 18 -27.56 -24.41 18.83
CA LEU A 18 -27.63 -25.47 17.83
C LEU A 18 -26.26 -25.58 17.17
N CYS A 19 -25.57 -26.63 17.60
CA CYS A 19 -24.28 -27.09 17.14
C CYS A 19 -24.31 -27.36 15.62
N SER A 20 -23.55 -26.58 14.86
CA SER A 20 -23.09 -26.97 13.53
C SER A 20 -21.92 -27.94 13.68
N PHE A 21 -22.17 -29.22 13.38
CA PHE A 21 -21.15 -30.24 13.25
C PHE A 21 -20.15 -29.83 12.16
N VAL A 22 -18.92 -29.55 12.57
CA VAL A 22 -17.76 -29.42 11.68
C VAL A 22 -17.37 -30.83 11.26
N ILE A 23 -17.52 -31.14 9.97
CA ILE A 23 -16.92 -32.32 9.37
C ILE A 23 -15.43 -32.02 9.26
N SER A 24 -14.64 -32.62 10.15
CA SER A 24 -13.18 -32.55 10.14
C SER A 24 -12.66 -33.25 8.88
N TYR A 25 -12.12 -32.48 7.93
CA TYR A 25 -11.27 -33.04 6.88
C TYR A 25 -9.91 -33.42 7.47
N PRO A 26 -9.32 -34.57 7.09
CA PRO A 26 -8.02 -34.98 7.62
C PRO A 26 -6.97 -33.93 7.30
N SER A 27 -6.26 -33.54 8.34
CA SER A 27 -5.09 -32.66 8.34
C SER A 27 -4.11 -33.02 7.23
N ASP A 28 -3.67 -31.99 6.52
CA ASP A 28 -2.61 -31.98 5.53
C ASP A 28 -1.47 -32.94 5.90
N GLU A 29 -1.23 -33.91 5.03
CA GLU A 29 0.06 -34.59 4.96
C GLU A 29 1.13 -33.50 4.78
N LYS A 30 2.10 -33.49 5.71
CA LYS A 30 3.35 -32.76 5.55
C LYS A 30 4.05 -33.23 4.26
N LYS A 31 3.75 -32.59 3.12
CA LYS A 31 4.66 -32.58 1.99
C LYS A 31 5.84 -31.72 2.36
N GLN A 32 6.89 -32.39 2.81
CA GLN A 32 8.24 -31.85 2.81
C GLN A 32 8.63 -31.66 1.34
N GLU A 33 8.22 -30.55 0.73
CA GLU A 33 8.71 -30.13 -0.57
C GLU A 33 10.17 -29.70 -0.40
N ASN A 34 11.08 -30.66 -0.56
CA ASN A 34 12.45 -30.33 -0.93
C ASN A 34 12.37 -29.57 -2.26
N LYS A 35 12.43 -28.24 -2.21
CA LYS A 35 12.47 -27.39 -3.38
C LYS A 35 13.76 -27.73 -4.14
N ILE A 36 13.62 -28.44 -5.25
CA ILE A 36 14.73 -28.82 -6.13
C ILE A 36 15.21 -27.53 -6.80
N GLU A 37 16.23 -26.89 -6.25
CA GLU A 37 16.77 -25.64 -6.81
C GLU A 37 17.76 -25.91 -7.95
N GLY A 38 17.38 -25.56 -9.17
CA GLY A 38 18.27 -25.52 -10.31
C GLY A 38 18.93 -24.15 -10.50
N LYS A 39 19.94 -24.10 -11.38
CA LYS A 39 20.63 -22.87 -11.80
C LYS A 39 20.62 -22.74 -13.31
N ILE A 40 20.60 -21.51 -13.77
CA ILE A 40 20.65 -21.11 -15.18
C ILE A 40 21.70 -20.01 -15.37
N ALA A 41 22.51 -20.15 -16.41
CA ALA A 41 23.55 -19.18 -16.75
C ALA A 41 23.50 -18.88 -18.24
N TYR A 42 23.39 -17.60 -18.59
CA TYR A 42 23.45 -17.13 -19.98
C TYR A 42 24.87 -16.67 -20.32
N ASN A 43 25.41 -17.19 -21.42
CA ASN A 43 26.69 -16.78 -21.97
C ASN A 43 26.48 -15.86 -23.18
N LYS A 44 26.65 -14.55 -22.97
CA LYS A 44 26.49 -13.54 -24.03
C LYS A 44 27.43 -13.76 -25.22
N LYS A 45 28.68 -14.19 -24.99
CA LYS A 45 29.69 -14.36 -26.05
C LYS A 45 29.39 -15.56 -26.96
N LYS A 46 28.96 -16.67 -26.36
CA LYS A 46 28.63 -17.90 -27.09
C LYS A 46 27.17 -17.98 -27.53
N HIS A 47 26.34 -17.05 -27.05
CA HIS A 47 24.90 -17.08 -27.18
C HIS A 47 24.33 -18.45 -26.79
N SER A 48 24.64 -18.90 -25.57
CA SER A 48 24.24 -20.22 -25.06
C SER A 48 23.69 -20.10 -23.64
N VAL A 49 22.80 -21.02 -23.26
CA VAL A 49 22.28 -21.13 -21.90
C VAL A 49 22.71 -22.46 -21.30
N THR A 50 23.36 -22.41 -20.14
CA THR A 50 23.71 -23.61 -19.37
C THR A 50 22.76 -23.75 -18.19
N LEU A 51 22.22 -24.95 -18.03
CA LEU A 51 21.31 -25.36 -16.97
C LEU A 51 22.02 -26.38 -16.08
N SER A 52 21.71 -26.36 -14.79
CA SER A 52 22.11 -27.41 -13.84
C SER A 52 21.04 -27.61 -12.77
N TRP A 53 20.84 -28.83 -12.30
CA TRP A 53 19.80 -29.15 -11.30
C TRP A 53 20.21 -30.36 -10.44
N PRO A 54 19.71 -30.48 -9.20
CA PRO A 54 19.95 -31.68 -8.39
C PRO A 54 19.15 -32.88 -8.96
N ALA A 55 19.59 -34.09 -8.64
CA ALA A 55 18.95 -35.29 -9.17
C ALA A 55 17.49 -35.43 -8.70
N PHE A 56 16.58 -35.78 -9.62
CA PHE A 56 15.19 -36.09 -9.31
C PHE A 56 14.61 -37.16 -10.25
N GLY A 57 13.53 -37.79 -9.81
CA GLY A 57 12.95 -38.96 -10.50
C GLY A 57 13.80 -40.21 -10.36
N SER A 58 13.29 -41.35 -10.83
CA SER A 58 13.87 -42.66 -10.51
C SER A 58 14.77 -43.23 -11.61
N SER A 59 14.44 -43.01 -12.89
CA SER A 59 15.22 -43.56 -14.01
C SER A 59 15.02 -42.77 -15.30
N GLY A 60 15.91 -43.01 -16.28
CA GLY A 60 15.85 -42.39 -17.60
C GLY A 60 16.56 -41.03 -17.71
N ASN A 61 16.55 -40.49 -18.92
CA ASN A 61 17.08 -39.16 -19.20
C ASN A 61 16.12 -38.08 -18.73
N TYR A 62 16.66 -36.93 -18.35
CA TYR A 62 15.90 -35.69 -18.27
C TYR A 62 15.57 -35.23 -19.69
N VAL A 63 14.30 -34.91 -19.94
CA VAL A 63 13.80 -34.31 -21.18
C VAL A 63 13.73 -32.81 -20.95
N ILE A 64 14.30 -32.03 -21.86
CA ILE A 64 14.36 -30.58 -21.74
C ILE A 64 13.60 -29.97 -22.92
N VAL A 65 12.61 -29.15 -22.59
CA VAL A 65 11.88 -28.33 -23.56
C VAL A 65 12.03 -26.86 -23.20
N ARG A 66 11.94 -25.98 -24.21
CA ARG A 66 12.08 -24.53 -24.06
C ARG A 66 10.87 -23.80 -24.63
N GLY A 67 10.34 -22.83 -23.88
CA GLY A 67 9.31 -21.90 -24.32
C GLY A 67 9.77 -20.45 -24.17
N GLY A 68 9.06 -19.53 -24.83
CA GLY A 68 9.33 -18.09 -24.79
C GLY A 68 8.94 -17.41 -23.48
N SER A 69 8.04 -18.01 -22.72
CA SER A 69 7.59 -17.57 -21.40
C SER A 69 7.24 -18.78 -20.52
N ARG A 70 6.92 -18.53 -19.24
CA ARG A 70 6.50 -19.59 -18.30
C ARG A 70 5.23 -20.31 -18.76
N LEU A 71 4.32 -19.56 -19.37
CA LEU A 71 2.99 -20.01 -19.82
C LEU A 71 2.88 -20.04 -21.35
N ALA A 72 4.00 -20.16 -22.06
CA ALA A 72 4.02 -20.18 -23.52
C ALA A 72 3.09 -21.25 -24.09
N SER A 73 2.39 -20.91 -25.17
CA SER A 73 1.48 -21.85 -25.85
C SER A 73 2.25 -23.03 -26.46
N ASP A 74 3.50 -22.79 -26.85
CA ASP A 74 4.37 -23.78 -27.49
C ASP A 74 5.69 -23.92 -26.72
N PHE A 75 6.08 -25.17 -26.50
CA PHE A 75 7.40 -25.55 -25.99
C PHE A 75 8.07 -26.47 -27.02
N MET A 76 9.29 -26.14 -27.42
CA MET A 76 10.07 -26.96 -28.33
C MET A 76 11.04 -27.86 -27.56
N SER A 77 11.22 -29.10 -28.02
CA SER A 77 12.27 -29.97 -27.48
C SER A 77 13.64 -29.43 -27.84
N VAL A 78 14.51 -29.28 -26.83
CA VAL A 78 15.90 -28.85 -27.03
C VAL A 78 16.90 -29.98 -26.79
N GLY A 79 16.48 -31.06 -26.12
CA GLY A 79 17.28 -32.27 -26.01
C GLY A 79 16.90 -33.16 -24.82
N SER A 80 17.71 -34.20 -24.60
CA SER A 80 17.66 -35.01 -23.39
C SER A 80 19.06 -35.33 -22.90
N THR A 81 19.22 -35.56 -21.60
CA THR A 81 20.52 -35.90 -21.02
C THR A 81 20.35 -36.77 -19.77
N SER A 82 21.27 -37.69 -19.52
CA SER A 82 21.36 -38.41 -18.24
C SER A 82 22.10 -37.59 -17.17
N LYS A 83 22.81 -36.53 -17.58
CA LYS A 83 23.58 -35.66 -16.69
C LYS A 83 22.67 -34.65 -15.99
N LEU A 84 23.17 -34.10 -14.89
CA LEU A 84 22.56 -33.03 -14.11
C LEU A 84 22.83 -31.62 -14.67
N THR A 85 23.28 -31.56 -15.92
CA THR A 85 23.56 -30.31 -16.64
C THR A 85 23.23 -30.47 -18.11
N PHE A 86 22.80 -29.37 -18.73
CA PHE A 86 22.48 -29.28 -20.14
C PHE A 86 22.89 -27.90 -20.66
N THR A 87 23.39 -27.83 -21.89
CA THR A 87 23.69 -26.55 -22.54
C THR A 87 22.89 -26.44 -23.84
N ASP A 88 22.03 -25.44 -23.88
CA ASP A 88 21.33 -25.01 -25.08
C ASP A 88 22.23 -24.02 -25.84
N ASN A 89 22.69 -24.42 -27.01
CA ASN A 89 23.56 -23.61 -27.88
C ASN A 89 22.77 -22.75 -28.88
N LYS A 90 21.43 -22.81 -28.84
CA LYS A 90 20.56 -22.03 -29.73
C LYS A 90 19.37 -21.45 -28.96
N PRO A 91 19.59 -20.75 -27.82
CA PRO A 91 18.51 -20.09 -27.07
C PRO A 91 17.79 -19.05 -27.94
N ASN A 92 16.66 -18.56 -27.46
CA ASN A 92 15.96 -17.42 -28.05
C ASN A 92 16.85 -16.17 -27.98
N ALA A 93 16.65 -15.25 -28.93
CA ALA A 93 17.50 -14.06 -29.08
C ALA A 93 17.52 -13.19 -27.82
N ASP A 94 16.34 -12.93 -27.24
CA ASP A 94 16.23 -12.34 -25.92
C ASP A 94 16.49 -13.41 -24.87
N LYS A 95 17.47 -13.15 -23.99
CA LYS A 95 17.87 -14.06 -22.92
C LYS A 95 16.74 -14.30 -21.92
N TYR A 96 15.84 -13.35 -21.71
CA TYR A 96 14.69 -13.46 -20.80
C TYR A 96 13.51 -14.22 -21.39
N GLU A 97 13.52 -14.51 -22.70
CA GLU A 97 12.52 -15.35 -23.35
C GLU A 97 12.92 -16.84 -23.34
N ASN A 98 13.70 -17.30 -22.37
CA ASN A 98 14.17 -18.69 -22.30
C ASN A 98 13.69 -19.37 -21.01
N TYR A 99 12.55 -20.05 -21.11
CA TYR A 99 11.95 -20.83 -20.03
C TYR A 99 12.09 -22.32 -20.32
N TYR A 100 12.85 -23.02 -19.47
CA TYR A 100 13.13 -24.45 -19.64
C TYR A 100 12.28 -25.27 -18.69
N LYS A 101 11.57 -26.27 -19.22
CA LYS A 101 10.96 -27.34 -18.43
C LYS A 101 11.86 -28.57 -18.54
N ILE A 102 12.36 -29.02 -17.39
CA ILE A 102 13.20 -30.21 -17.25
C ILE A 102 12.34 -31.28 -16.60
N THR A 103 12.01 -32.31 -17.35
CA THR A 103 11.08 -33.36 -16.92
C THR A 103 11.78 -34.71 -16.85
N ARG A 104 11.55 -35.44 -15.77
CA ARG A 104 11.92 -36.85 -15.65
C ARG A 104 10.83 -37.57 -14.87
N ASN A 105 10.31 -38.66 -15.45
CA ASN A 105 9.09 -39.30 -14.97
C ASN A 105 7.92 -38.29 -14.90
N SER A 106 7.26 -38.13 -13.75
CA SER A 106 6.17 -37.17 -13.53
C SER A 106 6.62 -35.83 -12.92
N ILE A 107 7.93 -35.66 -12.65
CA ILE A 107 8.46 -34.47 -11.99
C ILE A 107 8.97 -33.50 -13.06
N THR A 108 8.56 -32.23 -12.97
CA THR A 108 9.02 -31.15 -13.84
C THR A 108 9.57 -30.01 -13.01
N LEU A 109 10.78 -29.57 -13.34
CA LEU A 109 11.42 -28.36 -12.84
C LEU A 109 11.36 -27.28 -13.92
N ILE A 110 11.00 -26.04 -13.55
CA ILE A 110 11.02 -24.89 -14.46
C ILE A 110 12.20 -23.98 -14.09
N LEU A 111 13.03 -23.63 -15.07
CA LEU A 111 14.14 -22.69 -14.89
C LEU A 111 14.07 -21.56 -15.92
N SER A 112 14.29 -20.33 -15.48
CA SER A 112 14.45 -19.15 -16.32
C SER A 112 15.35 -18.12 -15.62
N LEU A 113 15.93 -17.19 -16.40
CA LEU A 113 16.72 -16.11 -15.80
C LEU A 113 15.87 -15.24 -14.88
N GLU A 114 14.63 -14.96 -15.29
CA GLU A 114 13.68 -14.17 -14.50
C GLU A 114 13.38 -14.85 -13.15
N GLY A 115 13.09 -16.16 -13.15
CA GLY A 115 12.90 -16.90 -11.90
C GLY A 115 14.14 -16.92 -10.99
N GLN A 116 15.34 -17.02 -11.57
CA GLN A 116 16.58 -16.98 -10.78
C GLN A 116 16.86 -15.60 -10.16
N ILE A 117 16.56 -14.52 -10.91
CA ILE A 117 16.80 -13.14 -10.47
C ILE A 117 15.77 -12.72 -9.42
N PHE A 118 14.48 -12.90 -9.71
CA PHE A 118 13.38 -12.32 -8.93
C PHE A 118 12.69 -13.29 -7.97
N GLY A 119 12.94 -14.59 -8.10
CA GLY A 119 12.25 -15.61 -7.31
C GLY A 119 10.85 -15.93 -7.84
N ASP A 120 10.14 -16.81 -7.11
CA ASP A 120 8.91 -17.44 -7.61
C ASP A 120 7.64 -16.61 -7.40
N ASN A 121 7.71 -15.61 -6.53
CA ASN A 121 6.56 -14.75 -6.19
C ASN A 121 6.39 -13.57 -7.18
N MET A 122 7.31 -13.45 -8.15
CA MET A 122 7.20 -12.50 -9.26
C MET A 122 6.88 -13.24 -10.55
N TYR A 123 5.66 -13.01 -11.05
CA TYR A 123 5.13 -13.66 -12.24
C TYR A 123 5.29 -12.73 -13.44
N PHE A 124 5.92 -13.24 -14.50
CA PHE A 124 6.10 -12.53 -15.76
C PHE A 124 5.19 -13.09 -16.84
N TYR A 125 4.47 -12.19 -17.51
CA TYR A 125 3.59 -12.50 -18.63
C TYR A 125 4.12 -11.85 -19.90
N ASP A 126 4.19 -12.64 -20.97
CA ASP A 126 4.62 -12.15 -22.28
C ASP A 126 3.61 -12.51 -23.37
N ARG A 127 2.85 -11.50 -23.80
CA ARG A 127 1.81 -11.67 -24.81
C ARG A 127 2.36 -12.16 -26.15
N LYS A 128 3.65 -11.98 -26.41
CA LYS A 128 4.33 -12.50 -27.61
C LYS A 128 4.24 -14.03 -27.72
N HIS A 129 4.26 -14.73 -26.58
CA HIS A 129 4.33 -16.19 -26.49
C HIS A 129 3.08 -16.84 -25.88
N GLU A 130 2.18 -16.03 -25.34
CA GLU A 130 0.99 -16.44 -24.59
C GLU A 130 -0.31 -16.09 -25.33
N LYS A 131 -1.42 -16.72 -24.95
CA LYS A 131 -2.75 -16.29 -25.38
C LYS A 131 -3.19 -15.06 -24.56
N ALA A 132 -4.18 -14.31 -25.06
CA ALA A 132 -4.63 -13.08 -24.40
C ALA A 132 -5.19 -13.35 -22.99
N GLU A 133 -5.90 -14.47 -22.82
CA GLU A 133 -6.52 -14.89 -21.58
C GLU A 133 -5.56 -15.52 -20.56
N THR A 134 -4.34 -15.88 -20.96
CA THR A 134 -3.41 -16.68 -20.13
C THR A 134 -3.11 -16.01 -18.79
N ALA A 135 -2.71 -14.74 -18.80
CA ALA A 135 -2.35 -14.00 -17.59
C ALA A 135 -3.56 -13.84 -16.66
N ARG A 136 -4.72 -13.45 -17.21
CA ARG A 136 -5.98 -13.34 -16.45
C ARG A 136 -6.36 -14.66 -15.79
N ASN A 137 -6.30 -15.77 -16.53
CA ASN A 137 -6.66 -17.08 -16.01
C ASN A 137 -5.81 -17.47 -14.80
N GLU A 138 -4.49 -17.24 -14.87
CA GLU A 138 -3.62 -17.56 -13.75
C GLU A 138 -3.85 -16.62 -12.56
N ILE A 139 -3.92 -15.30 -12.79
CA ILE A 139 -4.18 -14.34 -11.70
C ILE A 139 -5.50 -14.69 -10.99
N ASN A 140 -6.57 -14.95 -11.73
CA ASN A 140 -7.85 -15.32 -11.16
C ASN A 140 -7.80 -16.70 -10.48
N SER A 141 -6.93 -17.62 -10.92
CA SER A 141 -6.74 -18.91 -10.24
C SER A 141 -6.16 -18.75 -8.83
N HIS A 142 -5.41 -17.66 -8.57
CA HIS A 142 -4.90 -17.36 -7.24
C HIS A 142 -5.99 -16.83 -6.30
N PHE A 143 -7.08 -16.27 -6.83
CA PHE A 143 -8.10 -15.54 -6.06
C PHE A 143 -8.67 -16.36 -4.89
N GLY A 144 -8.84 -17.68 -5.05
CA GLY A 144 -9.32 -18.55 -3.96
C GLY A 144 -8.42 -18.57 -2.71
N ALA A 145 -7.16 -18.16 -2.82
CA ALA A 145 -6.19 -18.10 -1.72
C ALA A 145 -5.85 -16.68 -1.25
N ILE A 146 -6.23 -15.65 -1.99
CA ILE A 146 -5.83 -14.26 -1.72
C ILE A 146 -6.97 -13.24 -1.86
N GLY A 147 -8.17 -13.65 -2.27
CA GLY A 147 -9.29 -12.75 -2.59
C GLY A 147 -10.51 -12.89 -1.67
N LEU A 148 -10.44 -13.78 -0.68
CA LEU A 148 -11.55 -14.08 0.23
C LEU A 148 -11.39 -13.32 1.56
N SER A 149 -11.94 -13.85 2.65
CA SER A 149 -11.71 -13.38 4.03
C SER A 149 -10.70 -14.28 4.76
N GLY A 150 -10.28 -13.86 5.95
CA GLY A 150 -9.48 -14.72 6.83
C GLY A 150 -8.09 -15.04 6.26
N SER A 151 -7.64 -16.28 6.45
CA SER A 151 -6.33 -16.76 5.99
C SER A 151 -6.17 -16.85 4.47
N ASN A 152 -7.27 -16.81 3.73
CA ASN A 152 -7.30 -16.82 2.26
C ASN A 152 -7.59 -15.43 1.66
N GLY A 153 -7.34 -14.38 2.44
CA GLY A 153 -7.58 -13.00 2.04
C GLY A 153 -6.78 -12.05 2.90
N GLU A 154 -7.48 -11.23 3.67
CA GLU A 154 -6.89 -10.19 4.50
C GLU A 154 -5.70 -10.67 5.36
N TRP A 155 -5.75 -11.88 5.91
CA TRP A 155 -4.72 -12.41 6.81
C TRP A 155 -3.82 -13.48 6.18
N THR A 156 -3.76 -13.53 4.85
CA THR A 156 -2.84 -14.43 4.15
C THR A 156 -1.39 -13.97 4.27
N THR A 157 -0.46 -14.93 4.28
CA THR A 157 0.99 -14.70 4.19
C THR A 157 1.50 -14.73 2.75
N LYS A 158 0.61 -14.94 1.77
CA LYS A 158 0.98 -14.91 0.37
C LYS A 158 1.32 -13.49 -0.07
N ARG A 159 2.35 -13.38 -0.91
CA ARG A 159 2.87 -12.13 -1.46
C ARG A 159 3.16 -12.35 -2.94
N GLN A 160 2.69 -11.45 -3.80
CA GLN A 160 2.84 -11.66 -5.24
C GLN A 160 2.87 -10.35 -6.03
N ALA A 161 3.60 -10.38 -7.14
CA ALA A 161 3.56 -9.32 -8.14
C ALA A 161 3.45 -9.93 -9.55
N TYR A 162 2.57 -9.34 -10.34
CA TYR A 162 2.22 -9.74 -11.70
C TYR A 162 2.76 -8.68 -12.67
N TYR A 163 3.85 -9.01 -13.36
CA TYR A 163 4.50 -8.10 -14.31
C TYR A 163 4.18 -8.49 -15.76
N PHE A 164 3.81 -7.50 -16.55
CA PHE A 164 3.40 -7.67 -17.93
C PHE A 164 4.41 -7.01 -18.86
N LYS A 165 4.97 -7.78 -19.79
CA LYS A 165 5.87 -7.25 -20.83
C LYS A 165 5.10 -6.37 -21.82
N ALA A 166 5.81 -5.48 -22.48
CA ALA A 166 5.23 -4.61 -23.51
C ALA A 166 4.58 -5.47 -24.61
N ASN A 167 3.40 -5.06 -25.06
CA ASN A 167 2.73 -5.70 -26.19
C ASN A 167 3.47 -5.40 -27.50
N VAL A 168 3.49 -6.38 -28.40
CA VAL A 168 4.09 -6.24 -29.74
C VAL A 168 3.02 -6.38 -30.82
N GLY A 169 3.19 -5.71 -31.95
CA GLY A 169 2.35 -5.91 -33.14
C GLY A 169 0.85 -5.71 -32.91
N GLY A 170 0.45 -4.75 -32.07
CA GLY A 170 -0.97 -4.47 -31.77
C GLY A 170 -1.66 -5.49 -30.85
N GLN A 171 -0.92 -6.43 -30.28
CA GLN A 171 -1.43 -7.38 -29.29
C GLN A 171 -1.93 -6.66 -28.02
N THR A 172 -2.77 -7.34 -27.26
CA THR A 172 -3.23 -6.92 -25.93
C THR A 172 -3.36 -8.15 -25.01
N TYR A 173 -3.40 -7.92 -23.70
CA TYR A 173 -3.79 -8.92 -22.69
C TYR A 173 -5.30 -8.94 -22.45
N ASP A 174 -6.10 -8.29 -23.31
CA ASP A 174 -7.56 -8.35 -23.20
C ASP A 174 -8.09 -9.63 -23.86
N SER A 175 -8.67 -10.51 -23.05
CA SER A 175 -9.37 -11.71 -23.51
C SER A 175 -10.75 -11.43 -24.13
N GLY A 176 -11.15 -10.16 -24.24
CA GLY A 176 -12.50 -9.74 -24.65
C GLY A 176 -13.52 -9.89 -23.51
N GLY A 177 -14.76 -9.49 -23.75
CA GLY A 177 -15.85 -9.45 -22.76
C GLY A 177 -16.64 -8.15 -22.87
N SER A 178 -17.65 -7.97 -22.03
CA SER A 178 -18.55 -6.82 -22.10
C SER A 178 -19.10 -6.43 -20.73
N GLY A 179 -19.56 -5.18 -20.62
CA GLY A 179 -20.27 -4.69 -19.45
C GLY A 179 -19.35 -4.25 -18.30
N SER A 180 -19.94 -4.24 -17.11
CA SER A 180 -19.31 -3.83 -15.86
C SER A 180 -18.23 -4.83 -15.44
N ALA A 181 -17.07 -4.37 -14.98
CA ALA A 181 -15.95 -5.23 -14.57
C ALA A 181 -16.31 -6.22 -13.45
N SER A 182 -17.38 -5.97 -12.69
CA SER A 182 -17.85 -6.87 -11.64
C SER A 182 -18.70 -8.04 -12.17
N SER A 183 -19.14 -7.98 -13.44
CA SER A 183 -19.91 -9.05 -14.09
C SER A 183 -19.01 -10.16 -14.60
N ALA A 184 -19.56 -11.38 -14.68
CA ALA A 184 -18.81 -12.54 -15.16
C ALA A 184 -18.44 -12.39 -16.66
N GLU A 185 -19.33 -11.77 -17.44
CA GLU A 185 -19.17 -11.54 -18.89
C GLU A 185 -18.07 -10.53 -19.21
N ALA A 186 -17.63 -9.73 -18.23
CA ALA A 186 -16.55 -8.78 -18.41
C ALA A 186 -15.18 -9.45 -18.50
N ASN A 187 -15.03 -10.71 -18.08
CA ASN A 187 -13.74 -11.43 -18.08
C ASN A 187 -12.63 -10.63 -17.39
N SER A 188 -12.93 -9.98 -16.26
CA SER A 188 -11.99 -9.12 -15.58
C SER A 188 -10.82 -9.89 -14.96
N ILE A 189 -9.66 -9.24 -14.88
CA ILE A 189 -8.62 -9.61 -13.94
C ILE A 189 -9.14 -9.28 -12.54
N GLU A 190 -9.18 -10.26 -11.65
CA GLU A 190 -9.59 -10.10 -10.26
C GLU A 190 -8.36 -10.01 -9.34
N LEU A 191 -8.06 -8.81 -8.87
CA LEU A 191 -6.85 -8.56 -8.08
C LEU A 191 -7.13 -8.73 -6.58
N GLY A 192 -6.52 -9.75 -5.98
CA GLY A 192 -6.65 -10.07 -4.54
C GLY A 192 -5.79 -9.20 -3.62
N PHE A 193 -5.74 -9.56 -2.34
CA PHE A 193 -4.86 -8.97 -1.32
C PHE A 193 -3.38 -9.23 -1.61
N TYR A 194 -2.51 -8.37 -1.09
CA TYR A 194 -1.05 -8.40 -1.16
C TYR A 194 -0.50 -8.62 -2.58
N SER A 195 -1.18 -8.02 -3.55
CA SER A 195 -0.93 -8.20 -4.97
C SER A 195 -0.55 -6.89 -5.64
N HIS A 196 0.40 -6.97 -6.56
CA HIS A 196 0.78 -5.86 -7.42
C HIS A 196 0.62 -6.24 -8.90
N ILE A 197 0.14 -5.31 -9.73
CA ILE A 197 0.28 -5.39 -11.19
C ILE A 197 1.23 -4.30 -11.66
N GLY A 198 2.29 -4.67 -12.37
CA GLY A 198 3.27 -3.74 -12.93
C GLY A 198 3.45 -3.92 -14.44
N GLY A 199 3.37 -2.83 -15.20
CA GLY A 199 3.74 -2.84 -16.61
C GLY A 199 5.25 -2.64 -16.82
N LEU A 200 5.89 -3.51 -17.59
CA LEU A 200 7.31 -3.42 -17.92
C LEU A 200 7.59 -2.57 -19.17
N GLY A 201 6.59 -1.85 -19.66
CA GLY A 201 6.74 -0.87 -20.74
C GLY A 201 7.43 0.42 -20.30
N ARG A 202 7.86 1.23 -21.26
CA ARG A 202 8.40 2.57 -20.97
C ARG A 202 7.26 3.54 -20.59
N VAL A 203 6.11 3.38 -21.21
CA VAL A 203 4.90 4.16 -20.94
C VAL A 203 3.69 3.24 -20.71
N PRO A 204 2.62 3.70 -20.04
CA PRO A 204 1.47 2.85 -19.74
C PRO A 204 0.81 2.22 -20.98
N ALA A 205 0.84 2.94 -22.11
CA ALA A 205 0.27 2.48 -23.38
C ALA A 205 1.00 1.27 -24.00
N ASP A 206 2.21 0.95 -23.55
CA ASP A 206 2.97 -0.22 -24.01
C ASP A 206 2.39 -1.52 -23.45
N VAL A 207 1.63 -1.47 -22.35
CA VAL A 207 1.06 -2.66 -21.68
C VAL A 207 -0.45 -2.47 -21.55
N LYS A 208 -1.21 -3.21 -22.35
CA LYS A 208 -2.66 -3.06 -22.48
C LYS A 208 -3.40 -4.25 -21.90
N LEU A 209 -4.08 -4.01 -20.78
CA LEU A 209 -4.93 -4.97 -20.09
C LEU A 209 -6.40 -4.83 -20.55
N GLY A 210 -7.18 -5.88 -20.34
CA GLY A 210 -8.64 -5.87 -20.51
C GLY A 210 -9.38 -5.13 -19.40
N SER A 211 -10.40 -5.76 -18.86
CA SER A 211 -11.15 -5.27 -17.69
C SER A 211 -10.45 -5.66 -16.38
N VAL A 212 -10.55 -4.82 -15.35
CA VAL A 212 -9.95 -5.07 -14.03
C VAL A 212 -10.96 -4.81 -12.91
N PHE A 213 -11.03 -5.72 -11.95
CA PHE A 213 -11.91 -5.62 -10.80
C PHE A 213 -11.21 -5.99 -9.49
N THR A 214 -11.35 -5.16 -8.47
CA THR A 214 -10.94 -5.49 -7.09
C THR A 214 -12.14 -5.92 -6.28
N ARG A 215 -12.56 -7.18 -6.43
CA ARG A 215 -13.78 -7.69 -5.76
C ARG A 215 -13.71 -7.53 -4.24
N PRO A 216 -14.66 -6.82 -3.62
CA PRO A 216 -14.77 -6.80 -2.17
C PRO A 216 -15.15 -8.17 -1.59
N HIS A 217 -14.67 -8.49 -0.39
CA HIS A 217 -14.96 -9.77 0.26
C HIS A 217 -16.08 -9.69 1.31
N LEU A 218 -16.52 -8.48 1.69
CA LEU A 218 -17.61 -8.27 2.66
C LEU A 218 -18.97 -8.11 1.97
N SER A 219 -20.03 -8.44 2.69
CA SER A 219 -21.44 -8.27 2.26
C SER A 219 -21.72 -8.83 0.85
N GLY A 220 -21.18 -10.02 0.53
CA GLY A 220 -21.36 -10.67 -0.77
C GLY A 220 -20.71 -9.93 -1.95
N GLY A 221 -19.81 -8.98 -1.70
CA GLY A 221 -19.14 -8.17 -2.72
C GLY A 221 -19.55 -6.70 -2.75
N ALA A 222 -20.56 -6.30 -1.98
CA ALA A 222 -21.03 -4.91 -1.97
C ALA A 222 -20.13 -3.97 -1.15
N ASN A 223 -19.55 -4.46 -0.05
CA ASN A 223 -18.86 -3.62 0.92
C ASN A 223 -17.33 -3.69 0.76
N ALA A 224 -16.72 -2.59 0.32
CA ALA A 224 -15.30 -2.45 0.09
C ALA A 224 -14.48 -2.02 1.32
N THR A 225 -15.07 -1.80 2.51
CA THR A 225 -14.36 -1.22 3.67
C THR A 225 -13.09 -1.96 4.08
N CYS A 226 -12.98 -3.27 3.84
CA CYS A 226 -11.77 -4.06 4.11
C CYS A 226 -11.01 -4.50 2.83
N THR A 227 -11.16 -3.77 1.73
CA THR A 227 -10.54 -4.11 0.44
C THR A 227 -9.18 -3.41 0.33
N PHE A 228 -8.21 -3.89 1.12
CA PHE A 228 -6.86 -3.30 1.34
C PHE A 228 -5.71 -3.91 0.51
N TRP A 229 -4.50 -3.35 0.66
CA TRP A 229 -3.20 -3.96 0.33
C TRP A 229 -3.05 -4.48 -1.10
N ARG A 230 -3.18 -3.60 -2.08
CA ARG A 230 -2.94 -3.94 -3.49
C ARG A 230 -2.57 -2.72 -4.31
N SER A 231 -1.83 -2.93 -5.39
CA SER A 231 -1.41 -1.83 -6.25
C SER A 231 -1.39 -2.18 -7.72
N MET A 232 -1.47 -1.15 -8.56
CA MET A 232 -1.26 -1.25 -10.00
C MET A 232 -0.43 -0.06 -10.48
N GLU A 233 0.52 -0.32 -11.38
CA GLU A 233 1.26 0.76 -12.02
C GLU A 233 1.69 0.53 -13.47
N ASN A 234 1.83 1.63 -14.21
CA ASN A 234 2.43 1.69 -15.55
C ASN A 234 1.74 0.79 -16.59
N VAL A 235 0.40 0.76 -16.58
CA VAL A 235 -0.41 -0.02 -17.53
C VAL A 235 -1.58 0.78 -18.09
N SER A 236 -2.07 0.37 -19.25
CA SER A 236 -3.35 0.76 -19.79
C SER A 236 -4.44 -0.26 -19.44
N VAL A 237 -5.63 0.22 -19.09
CA VAL A 237 -6.84 -0.58 -18.90
C VAL A 237 -7.83 -0.19 -20.01
N MET A 238 -8.03 -1.09 -20.97
CA MET A 238 -8.78 -0.82 -22.19
C MET A 238 -10.29 -0.87 -22.02
N ARG A 239 -10.76 -1.64 -21.03
CA ARG A 239 -12.20 -1.81 -20.70
C ARG A 239 -12.48 -1.31 -19.29
N ASP A 240 -13.61 -1.70 -18.70
CA ASP A 240 -14.07 -1.16 -17.42
C ASP A 240 -13.01 -1.34 -16.32
N PHE A 241 -12.74 -0.26 -15.60
CA PHE A 241 -11.79 -0.23 -14.49
C PHE A 241 -12.55 -0.05 -13.17
N ALA A 242 -12.76 -1.15 -12.44
CA ALA A 242 -13.44 -1.16 -11.15
C ALA A 242 -12.44 -1.31 -10.00
N TRP A 243 -11.96 -0.17 -9.51
CA TRP A 243 -11.01 -0.07 -8.40
C TRP A 243 -11.75 0.19 -7.09
N THR A 244 -12.53 -0.79 -6.68
CA THR A 244 -13.42 -0.75 -5.51
C THR A 244 -12.65 -1.14 -4.25
N VAL A 245 -11.91 -0.18 -3.71
CA VAL A 245 -10.88 -0.39 -2.67
C VAL A 245 -11.07 0.49 -1.43
N SER A 246 -10.29 0.17 -0.41
CA SER A 246 -10.05 0.98 0.80
C SER A 246 -8.56 1.36 0.92
N GLN A 247 -8.07 1.68 2.13
CA GLN A 247 -6.71 2.14 2.42
C GLN A 247 -5.59 1.16 2.00
N SER A 248 -4.36 1.70 1.92
CA SER A 248 -3.16 1.00 1.43
C SER A 248 -3.36 0.35 0.06
N THR A 249 -4.03 1.07 -0.83
CA THR A 249 -4.15 0.70 -2.23
C THR A 249 -3.70 1.85 -3.11
N SER A 250 -2.90 1.56 -4.13
CA SER A 250 -2.38 2.59 -5.05
C SER A 250 -2.58 2.19 -6.50
N ALA A 251 -3.15 3.10 -7.29
CA ALA A 251 -3.11 3.03 -8.74
C ALA A 251 -2.27 4.22 -9.23
N ARG A 252 -1.18 3.95 -9.96
CA ARG A 252 -0.20 4.97 -10.35
C ARG A 252 0.12 4.87 -11.82
N ARG A 253 0.30 6.01 -12.48
CA ARG A 253 0.81 6.03 -13.85
C ARG A 253 -0.05 5.18 -14.80
N MET A 254 -1.35 5.44 -14.78
CA MET A 254 -2.35 4.61 -15.49
C MET A 254 -2.87 5.32 -16.73
N LEU A 255 -3.13 4.56 -17.80
CA LEU A 255 -3.99 5.00 -18.90
C LEU A 255 -5.33 4.26 -18.78
N ILE A 256 -6.43 5.00 -18.61
CA ILE A 256 -7.77 4.42 -18.47
C ILE A 256 -8.57 4.82 -19.70
N GLU A 257 -8.86 3.82 -20.54
CA GLU A 257 -9.44 4.04 -21.88
C GLU A 257 -10.97 3.91 -21.91
N SER A 258 -11.59 3.38 -20.85
CA SER A 258 -13.03 3.14 -20.78
C SER A 258 -13.65 3.68 -19.49
N THR A 259 -14.84 3.20 -19.15
CA THR A 259 -15.54 3.48 -17.90
C THR A 259 -14.68 3.10 -16.70
N SER A 260 -14.84 3.84 -15.62
CA SER A 260 -14.13 3.59 -14.38
C SER A 260 -14.99 3.94 -13.18
N LYS A 261 -14.86 3.13 -12.14
CA LYS A 261 -15.57 3.29 -10.87
C LYS A 261 -14.70 2.89 -9.69
N TYR A 262 -15.00 3.50 -8.56
CA TYR A 262 -14.27 3.31 -7.31
C TYR A 262 -15.16 2.78 -6.18
N ILE A 263 -16.42 2.45 -6.48
CA ILE A 263 -17.34 1.81 -5.55
C ILE A 263 -17.89 0.54 -6.18
N SER A 264 -18.19 -0.47 -5.35
CA SER A 264 -18.81 -1.70 -5.82
C SER A 264 -20.22 -1.45 -6.32
N ASP A 265 -20.61 -2.23 -7.32
CA ASP A 265 -21.95 -2.37 -7.86
C ASP A 265 -22.42 -3.84 -7.82
N VAL A 266 -21.77 -4.67 -6.99
CA VAL A 266 -22.20 -6.05 -6.76
C VAL A 266 -23.32 -6.07 -5.71
N GLY A 267 -24.52 -6.45 -6.12
CA GLY A 267 -25.72 -6.46 -5.27
C GLY A 267 -26.58 -5.20 -5.48
N ASP A 268 -27.51 -4.94 -4.55
CA ASP A 268 -28.47 -3.82 -4.67
C ASP A 268 -28.36 -2.78 -3.53
N THR A 269 -27.65 -3.08 -2.44
CA THR A 269 -27.53 -2.22 -1.24
C THR A 269 -26.17 -2.41 -0.57
N ASN A 270 -25.85 -1.56 0.43
CA ASN A 270 -24.64 -1.64 1.26
C ASN A 270 -23.31 -1.41 0.52
N PHE A 271 -23.34 -0.54 -0.49
CA PHE A 271 -22.14 -0.09 -1.18
C PHE A 271 -21.38 0.92 -0.31
N TRP A 272 -20.38 0.43 0.41
CA TRP A 272 -19.46 1.25 1.20
C TRP A 272 -18.04 1.09 0.70
N GLY A 273 -17.24 2.14 0.80
CA GLY A 273 -15.82 2.13 0.51
C GLY A 273 -15.12 3.23 1.29
N SER A 274 -13.90 2.96 1.74
CA SER A 274 -13.07 3.89 2.50
C SER A 274 -11.71 4.08 1.82
N GLY A 275 -11.74 4.22 0.49
CA GLY A 275 -10.57 4.48 -0.31
C GLY A 275 -10.02 5.89 -0.09
N GLY A 276 -9.00 6.30 -0.80
CA GLY A 276 -8.17 5.55 -1.72
C GLY A 276 -7.24 6.53 -2.43
N PHE A 277 -6.23 5.99 -3.11
CA PHE A 277 -5.20 6.80 -3.73
C PHE A 277 -5.09 6.49 -5.23
N ILE A 278 -5.12 7.53 -6.06
CA ILE A 278 -4.75 7.42 -7.48
C ILE A 278 -3.91 8.62 -7.92
N ALA A 279 -2.84 8.36 -8.66
CA ALA A 279 -1.93 9.40 -9.10
C ALA A 279 -1.39 9.19 -10.52
N ASP A 280 -1.04 10.30 -11.18
CA ASP A 280 -0.33 10.30 -12.46
C ASP A 280 -1.10 9.58 -13.58
N THR A 281 -2.43 9.70 -13.57
CA THR A 281 -3.36 8.91 -14.38
C THR A 281 -4.07 9.74 -15.44
N HIS A 282 -4.22 9.18 -16.64
CA HIS A 282 -4.98 9.78 -17.74
C HIS A 282 -6.24 8.98 -18.03
N TYR A 283 -7.40 9.62 -17.92
CA TYR A 283 -8.69 9.08 -18.33
C TYR A 283 -9.07 9.69 -19.69
N THR A 284 -9.38 8.85 -20.67
CA THR A 284 -9.56 9.33 -22.06
C THR A 284 -11.00 9.33 -22.56
N SER A 285 -11.91 8.58 -21.93
CA SER A 285 -13.27 8.39 -22.44
C SER A 285 -14.35 9.08 -21.61
N SER A 286 -14.54 8.65 -20.36
CA SER A 286 -15.62 9.10 -19.48
C SER A 286 -15.11 9.59 -18.13
N ARG A 287 -15.89 10.45 -17.48
CA ARG A 287 -15.58 10.94 -16.14
C ARG A 287 -15.82 9.82 -15.10
N PRO A 288 -14.83 9.47 -14.28
CA PRO A 288 -14.91 8.37 -13.31
C PRO A 288 -15.97 8.54 -12.22
N ASN A 289 -16.52 7.43 -11.74
CA ASN A 289 -17.54 7.40 -10.69
C ASN A 289 -17.00 6.89 -9.33
N TRP A 290 -16.93 7.76 -8.33
CA TRP A 290 -16.58 7.36 -6.96
C TRP A 290 -17.79 6.95 -6.11
N GLY A 291 -19.00 7.33 -6.50
CA GLY A 291 -20.25 7.00 -5.80
C GLY A 291 -20.16 7.24 -4.29
N GLY A 292 -20.48 6.20 -3.51
CA GLY A 292 -20.52 6.24 -2.05
C GLY A 292 -19.17 6.18 -1.34
N GLN A 293 -18.03 6.31 -2.04
CA GLN A 293 -16.71 6.37 -1.38
C GLN A 293 -16.70 7.48 -0.32
N GLN A 294 -16.23 7.15 0.87
CA GLN A 294 -16.25 8.07 2.01
C GLN A 294 -15.32 9.27 1.76
N GLN A 295 -14.12 9.00 1.28
CA GLN A 295 -13.10 9.98 0.94
C GLN A 295 -12.25 9.48 -0.23
N TRP A 296 -11.40 10.35 -0.79
CA TRP A 296 -10.39 9.95 -1.76
C TRP A 296 -9.32 11.03 -1.93
N TYR A 297 -8.09 10.61 -2.23
CA TYR A 297 -7.03 11.51 -2.69
C TYR A 297 -6.63 11.17 -4.12
N THR A 298 -6.84 12.14 -5.02
CA THR A 298 -6.39 12.04 -6.41
C THR A 298 -5.40 13.16 -6.68
N ARG A 299 -4.25 12.82 -7.27
CA ARG A 299 -3.30 13.85 -7.72
C ARG A 299 -2.78 13.66 -9.13
N ASN A 300 -2.45 14.77 -9.78
CA ASN A 300 -1.76 14.79 -11.07
C ASN A 300 -2.46 13.94 -12.14
N ALA A 301 -3.78 13.99 -12.17
CA ALA A 301 -4.61 13.25 -13.10
C ALA A 301 -5.18 14.16 -14.21
N ILE A 302 -5.45 13.58 -15.38
CA ILE A 302 -6.16 14.24 -16.46
C ILE A 302 -7.51 13.56 -16.64
N PHE A 303 -8.59 14.29 -16.41
CA PHE A 303 -9.96 13.82 -16.67
C PHE A 303 -10.51 14.39 -17.98
N PRO A 304 -11.44 13.68 -18.64
CA PRO A 304 -12.21 14.25 -19.74
C PRO A 304 -12.94 15.52 -19.27
N SER A 305 -12.96 16.54 -20.13
CA SER A 305 -13.78 17.74 -19.90
C SER A 305 -15.25 17.37 -19.88
N GLY A 306 -16.07 18.10 -19.11
CA GLY A 306 -17.52 17.97 -19.12
C GLY A 306 -18.15 17.98 -17.73
N SER A 307 -19.48 17.91 -17.69
CA SER A 307 -20.29 18.01 -16.47
C SER A 307 -20.60 16.67 -15.81
N GLY A 308 -20.04 15.56 -16.29
CA GLY A 308 -20.21 14.25 -15.67
C GLY A 308 -19.82 14.28 -14.19
N ALA A 309 -20.64 13.66 -13.34
CA ALA A 309 -20.47 13.67 -11.90
C ALA A 309 -19.19 12.91 -11.49
N MET A 310 -18.37 13.55 -10.66
CA MET A 310 -17.32 12.89 -9.89
C MET A 310 -17.34 13.51 -8.48
N GLY A 311 -16.89 12.76 -7.48
CA GLY A 311 -17.03 13.14 -6.08
C GLY A 311 -17.42 11.94 -5.24
N GLY A 312 -17.44 12.15 -3.93
CA GLY A 312 -17.77 11.14 -2.93
C GLY A 312 -18.44 11.81 -1.75
N SER A 313 -18.40 11.17 -0.58
CA SER A 313 -19.31 11.53 0.51
C SER A 313 -18.81 12.69 1.38
N TYR A 314 -17.55 12.66 1.80
CA TYR A 314 -17.08 13.52 2.91
C TYR A 314 -15.85 14.36 2.58
N ASN A 315 -14.75 13.76 2.12
CA ASN A 315 -13.46 14.44 1.93
C ASN A 315 -12.77 13.98 0.65
N MET A 316 -13.02 14.65 -0.47
CA MET A 316 -12.46 14.35 -1.79
C MET A 316 -11.47 15.44 -2.16
N VAL A 317 -10.18 15.11 -2.24
CA VAL A 317 -9.12 16.07 -2.55
C VAL A 317 -8.53 15.77 -3.93
N TRP A 318 -8.46 16.80 -4.78
CA TRP A 318 -8.05 16.71 -6.18
C TRP A 318 -6.88 17.66 -6.44
N GLN A 319 -5.63 17.18 -6.34
CA GLN A 319 -4.46 18.06 -6.39
C GLN A 319 -3.69 17.97 -7.71
N GLY A 320 -3.42 19.11 -8.36
CA GLY A 320 -2.70 19.09 -9.64
C GLY A 320 -3.49 18.40 -10.76
N CYS A 321 -4.81 18.28 -10.63
CA CYS A 321 -5.65 17.61 -11.61
C CYS A 321 -6.10 18.56 -12.72
N VAL A 322 -6.16 18.06 -13.95
CA VAL A 322 -6.80 18.73 -15.09
C VAL A 322 -8.27 18.30 -15.16
N ASN A 323 -9.17 19.27 -15.26
CA ASN A 323 -10.64 19.08 -15.22
C ASN A 323 -11.18 18.38 -13.95
N PRO A 324 -10.72 18.73 -12.73
CA PRO A 324 -11.29 18.17 -11.50
C PRO A 324 -12.74 18.63 -11.31
N PRO A 325 -13.48 18.05 -10.34
CA PRO A 325 -14.77 18.60 -9.91
C PRO A 325 -14.63 20.03 -9.40
N GLN A 326 -15.72 20.78 -9.48
CA GLN A 326 -15.79 22.10 -8.85
C GLN A 326 -15.72 21.97 -7.33
N ALA A 327 -15.19 23.00 -6.67
CA ALA A 327 -15.09 23.01 -5.22
C ALA A 327 -16.49 23.05 -4.58
N ASP A 328 -16.70 22.23 -3.57
CA ASP A 328 -17.90 22.25 -2.71
C ASP A 328 -17.54 21.87 -1.27
N ASN A 329 -18.50 21.34 -0.51
CA ASN A 329 -18.33 20.89 0.88
C ASN A 329 -17.54 19.57 1.01
N ALA A 330 -17.54 18.72 -0.02
CA ALA A 330 -16.83 17.45 -0.07
C ALA A 330 -15.63 17.50 -1.03
N ASN A 331 -15.74 18.23 -2.14
CA ASN A 331 -14.72 18.34 -3.18
C ASN A 331 -13.79 19.53 -2.96
N THR A 332 -12.49 19.24 -2.90
CA THR A 332 -11.41 20.21 -2.70
C THR A 332 -10.39 20.11 -3.83
N PRO A 333 -10.61 20.83 -4.95
CA PRO A 333 -9.60 20.98 -5.98
C PRO A 333 -8.46 21.90 -5.53
N ILE A 334 -7.23 21.45 -5.71
CA ILE A 334 -6.00 22.19 -5.43
C ILE A 334 -5.22 22.30 -6.75
N PRO A 335 -4.91 23.50 -7.26
CA PRO A 335 -4.45 23.67 -8.64
C PRO A 335 -3.17 22.92 -9.02
N ALA A 336 -2.25 22.76 -8.06
CA ALA A 336 -0.93 22.20 -8.31
C ALA A 336 -0.42 21.35 -7.13
N THR A 337 0.45 20.39 -7.44
CA THR A 337 1.26 19.68 -6.44
C THR A 337 2.60 20.40 -6.28
N PRO A 338 2.88 21.06 -5.15
CA PRO A 338 3.96 22.04 -5.03
C PRO A 338 5.36 21.46 -5.18
N VAL A 339 5.58 20.23 -4.69
CA VAL A 339 6.84 19.50 -4.87
C VAL A 339 6.55 18.01 -4.87
N ILE A 340 6.93 17.31 -5.93
CA ILE A 340 6.70 15.87 -6.04
C ILE A 340 7.68 15.27 -7.04
N ARG A 341 8.00 14.00 -6.83
CA ARG A 341 8.52 13.11 -7.86
C ARG A 341 7.67 11.86 -7.84
N GLU A 342 7.46 11.25 -8.99
CA GLU A 342 6.71 9.99 -9.03
C GLU A 342 7.55 8.83 -8.50
N LYS A 343 6.86 7.78 -8.02
CA LYS A 343 7.47 6.55 -7.51
C LYS A 343 8.37 5.92 -8.58
N PRO A 344 9.60 5.47 -8.24
CA PRO A 344 10.39 4.65 -9.13
C PRO A 344 9.67 3.36 -9.52
N PHE A 345 9.88 2.88 -10.75
CA PHE A 345 9.24 1.66 -11.25
C PHE A 345 10.18 0.85 -12.15
N LEU A 346 9.95 -0.47 -12.16
CA LEU A 346 10.67 -1.44 -12.97
C LEU A 346 10.15 -1.43 -14.41
N PHE A 347 11.03 -1.48 -15.40
CA PHE A 347 10.68 -1.61 -16.81
C PHE A 347 11.77 -2.34 -17.61
N ILE A 348 11.46 -2.72 -18.84
CA ILE A 348 12.45 -3.23 -19.81
C ILE A 348 12.76 -2.11 -20.81
N ASP A 349 14.04 -1.78 -20.94
CA ASP A 349 14.49 -0.72 -21.85
C ASP A 349 14.76 -1.24 -23.27
N LYS A 350 15.10 -0.34 -24.19
CA LYS A 350 15.33 -0.63 -25.62
C LYS A 350 16.47 -1.62 -25.88
N ASP A 351 17.36 -1.84 -24.92
CA ASP A 351 18.42 -2.84 -24.98
C ASP A 351 17.97 -4.23 -24.48
N GLY A 352 16.70 -4.38 -24.08
CA GLY A 352 16.13 -5.63 -23.59
C GLY A 352 16.49 -5.95 -22.14
N GLU A 353 17.10 -5.02 -21.40
CA GLU A 353 17.52 -5.22 -20.02
C GLU A 353 16.49 -4.65 -19.04
N TYR A 354 16.39 -5.29 -17.87
CA TYR A 354 15.61 -4.77 -16.75
C TYR A 354 16.27 -3.55 -16.14
N LYS A 355 15.49 -2.47 -16.00
CA LYS A 355 15.95 -1.19 -15.48
C LYS A 355 14.93 -0.60 -14.52
N VAL A 356 15.39 0.33 -13.70
CA VAL A 356 14.52 1.16 -12.86
C VAL A 356 14.53 2.57 -13.42
N PHE A 357 13.34 3.09 -13.71
CA PHE A 357 13.19 4.52 -14.00
C PHE A 357 12.94 5.25 -12.69
N VAL A 358 13.70 6.31 -12.46
CA VAL A 358 13.73 7.12 -11.26
C VAL A 358 13.30 8.53 -11.66
N PRO A 359 11.99 8.87 -11.57
CA PRO A 359 11.45 10.15 -12.02
C PRO A 359 12.10 11.35 -11.33
N ALA A 360 12.24 12.46 -12.05
CA ALA A 360 12.81 13.70 -11.52
C ALA A 360 11.85 14.42 -10.56
N TRP A 361 12.42 15.29 -9.71
CA TRP A 361 11.63 16.24 -8.91
C TRP A 361 10.99 17.29 -9.81
N GLN A 362 9.72 17.57 -9.55
CA GLN A 362 8.92 18.58 -10.22
C GLN A 362 8.29 19.50 -9.18
N LYS A 363 8.13 20.77 -9.53
CA LYS A 363 7.46 21.78 -8.71
C LYS A 363 6.18 22.24 -9.38
N ASP A 364 5.21 22.61 -8.57
CA ASP A 364 3.91 23.16 -9.01
C ASP A 364 3.28 22.35 -10.15
N ARG A 365 3.28 21.03 -9.98
CA ARG A 365 2.92 20.07 -11.01
C ARG A 365 1.41 20.03 -11.23
N THR A 366 1.01 19.92 -12.50
CA THR A 366 -0.37 19.68 -12.94
C THR A 366 -0.38 18.64 -14.07
N GLY A 367 -1.32 17.70 -14.05
CA GLY A 367 -1.46 16.63 -15.05
C GLY A 367 -0.41 15.51 -14.91
N ILE A 368 -0.31 14.63 -15.91
CA ILE A 368 0.52 13.40 -15.92
C ILE A 368 1.99 13.64 -16.28
N SER A 369 2.88 12.69 -15.93
CA SER A 369 4.35 12.87 -15.93
C SER A 369 4.97 12.34 -17.21
N TRP A 370 4.17 11.57 -17.93
CA TRP A 370 4.49 10.84 -19.13
C TRP A 370 3.60 11.30 -20.27
N SER A 371 3.96 10.90 -21.47
CA SER A 371 3.12 11.00 -22.66
C SER A 371 3.09 9.66 -23.36
N SER A 372 2.33 9.54 -24.45
CA SER A 372 2.33 8.33 -25.28
C SER A 372 3.71 7.96 -25.85
N ALA A 373 4.68 8.87 -25.87
CA ALA A 373 6.01 8.64 -26.45
C ALA A 373 7.17 8.76 -25.45
N ALA A 374 6.95 9.30 -24.24
CA ALA A 374 8.03 9.60 -23.29
C ALA A 374 7.66 9.23 -21.86
N MET A 375 8.64 8.69 -21.13
CA MET A 375 8.45 8.28 -19.72
C MET A 375 8.31 9.46 -18.76
N GLY A 376 8.64 10.67 -19.22
CA GLY A 376 8.88 11.84 -18.37
C GLY A 376 10.36 12.08 -18.13
N GLU A 377 10.67 13.13 -17.38
CA GLU A 377 12.03 13.44 -16.94
C GLU A 377 12.44 12.53 -15.78
N GLY A 378 13.67 12.03 -15.81
CA GLY A 378 14.18 11.14 -14.78
C GLY A 378 15.49 10.46 -15.18
N LYS A 379 15.98 9.59 -14.29
CA LYS A 379 17.19 8.79 -14.51
C LYS A 379 16.82 7.33 -14.75
N ILE A 380 17.58 6.66 -15.60
CA ILE A 380 17.47 5.21 -15.83
C ILE A 380 18.66 4.55 -15.14
N GLN A 381 18.40 3.53 -14.33
CA GLN A 381 19.43 2.73 -13.64
C GLN A 381 19.35 1.27 -14.10
N ASP A 382 20.50 0.64 -14.27
CA ASP A 382 20.59 -0.77 -14.66
C ASP A 382 20.32 -1.65 -13.45
N LEU A 383 19.32 -2.54 -13.52
CA LEU A 383 18.91 -3.31 -12.33
C LEU A 383 20.03 -4.23 -11.86
N LEU A 384 20.69 -4.95 -12.76
CA LEU A 384 21.68 -5.96 -12.37
C LEU A 384 23.02 -5.35 -11.95
N THR A 385 23.30 -4.10 -12.36
CA THR A 385 24.55 -3.39 -12.06
C THR A 385 24.42 -2.42 -10.89
N ASP A 386 23.30 -1.72 -10.75
CA ASP A 386 23.15 -0.67 -9.72
C ASP A 386 22.38 -1.16 -8.48
N TRP A 387 21.71 -2.31 -8.57
CA TRP A 387 20.82 -2.81 -7.52
C TRP A 387 21.24 -4.18 -6.97
N TYR A 388 20.77 -4.45 -5.76
CA TYR A 388 20.68 -5.77 -5.17
C TYR A 388 19.21 -6.17 -5.15
N ILE A 389 18.89 -7.32 -5.73
CA ILE A 389 17.53 -7.87 -5.78
C ILE A 389 17.37 -8.77 -4.57
N ALA A 390 16.76 -8.22 -3.52
CA ALA A 390 16.46 -8.96 -2.32
C ALA A 390 15.30 -9.94 -2.55
N LYS A 391 15.44 -11.15 -2.03
CA LYS A 391 14.41 -12.20 -2.08
C LYS A 391 14.05 -12.66 -0.69
N GLU A 392 12.85 -13.23 -0.54
CA GLU A 392 12.42 -13.87 0.70
C GLU A 392 13.48 -14.87 1.19
N GLY A 393 13.93 -14.69 2.44
CA GLY A 393 15.04 -15.43 3.03
C GLY A 393 16.34 -14.63 3.19
N ASP A 394 16.52 -13.55 2.42
CA ASP A 394 17.65 -12.64 2.61
C ASP A 394 17.59 -11.96 3.99
N THR A 395 18.76 -11.82 4.61
CA THR A 395 18.90 -11.26 5.96
C THR A 395 19.10 -9.75 5.96
N ASP A 396 18.82 -9.09 7.09
CA ASP A 396 19.14 -7.68 7.28
C ASP A 396 20.64 -7.38 7.07
N ALA A 397 21.52 -8.31 7.42
CA ALA A 397 22.97 -8.19 7.22
C ALA A 397 23.37 -8.18 5.73
N GLU A 398 22.76 -9.03 4.90
CA GLU A 398 23.02 -9.07 3.45
C GLU A 398 22.52 -7.79 2.77
N ILE A 399 21.30 -7.36 3.10
CA ILE A 399 20.71 -6.13 2.58
C ILE A 399 21.55 -4.91 2.98
N ASN A 400 21.94 -4.79 4.24
CA ASN A 400 22.79 -3.69 4.72
C ASN A 400 24.19 -3.72 4.10
N THR A 401 24.75 -4.90 3.84
CA THR A 401 26.03 -5.06 3.13
C THR A 401 25.92 -4.55 1.70
N ALA A 402 24.82 -4.85 1.00
CA ALA A 402 24.58 -4.35 -0.35
C ALA A 402 24.44 -2.82 -0.38
N LEU A 403 23.68 -2.24 0.56
CA LEU A 403 23.57 -0.78 0.71
C LEU A 403 24.95 -0.13 0.94
N LYS A 404 25.75 -0.70 1.85
CA LYS A 404 27.12 -0.24 2.12
C LYS A 404 28.02 -0.34 0.88
N ALA A 405 27.84 -1.36 0.06
CA ALA A 405 28.54 -1.51 -1.22
C ALA A 405 28.06 -0.53 -2.32
N GLY A 406 27.15 0.38 -1.99
CA GLY A 406 26.64 1.42 -2.90
C GLY A 406 25.46 0.98 -3.76
N LYS A 407 24.90 -0.22 -3.55
CA LYS A 407 23.72 -0.70 -4.27
C LYS A 407 22.46 -0.03 -3.75
N ASN A 408 21.46 0.08 -4.62
CA ASN A 408 20.07 0.25 -4.23
C ASN A 408 19.43 -1.14 -4.00
N ILE A 409 18.30 -1.21 -3.31
CA ILE A 409 17.65 -2.48 -2.99
C ILE A 409 16.29 -2.55 -3.69
N PHE A 410 16.10 -3.60 -4.49
CA PHE A 410 14.80 -3.97 -5.04
C PHE A 410 14.30 -5.21 -4.29
N PHE A 411 13.18 -5.11 -3.60
CA PHE A 411 12.59 -6.22 -2.86
C PHE A 411 11.58 -6.96 -3.74
N ALA A 412 11.86 -8.23 -4.02
CA ALA A 412 10.87 -9.12 -4.60
C ALA A 412 9.75 -9.43 -3.57
N PRO A 413 8.55 -9.84 -4.01
CA PRO A 413 7.46 -10.10 -3.08
C PRO A 413 7.78 -11.21 -2.08
N GLY A 414 7.47 -10.98 -0.81
CA GLY A 414 7.76 -11.94 0.26
C GLY A 414 7.76 -11.30 1.65
N HIS A 415 7.98 -12.14 2.67
CA HIS A 415 8.19 -11.73 4.04
C HIS A 415 9.69 -11.71 4.37
N TYR A 416 10.17 -10.61 4.96
CA TYR A 416 11.57 -10.41 5.31
C TYR A 416 11.69 -10.28 6.82
N SER A 417 12.19 -11.33 7.46
CA SER A 417 12.46 -11.34 8.91
C SER A 417 13.76 -10.59 9.22
N LEU A 418 13.68 -9.54 10.04
CA LEU A 418 14.78 -8.63 10.33
C LEU A 418 15.22 -8.77 11.77
N ASN A 419 16.45 -9.24 12.01
CA ASN A 419 17.04 -9.28 13.35
C ASN A 419 17.53 -7.90 13.81
N ALA A 420 17.64 -6.96 12.88
CA ALA A 420 17.89 -5.55 13.13
C ALA A 420 17.43 -4.69 11.92
N PRO A 421 17.33 -3.35 12.06
CA PRO A 421 16.81 -2.50 11.00
C PRO A 421 17.66 -2.49 9.73
N ILE A 422 17.00 -2.27 8.60
CA ILE A 422 17.67 -1.91 7.34
C ILE A 422 18.18 -0.46 7.48
N GLN A 423 19.47 -0.26 7.31
CA GLN A 423 20.17 1.01 7.52
C GLN A 423 20.46 1.71 6.20
N VAL A 424 19.81 2.85 5.97
CA VAL A 424 19.94 3.65 4.75
C VAL A 424 20.75 4.91 5.06
N ASN A 425 22.05 4.86 4.79
CA ASN A 425 23.03 5.85 5.27
C ASN A 425 23.75 6.62 4.15
N ARG A 426 23.33 6.42 2.90
CA ARG A 426 23.98 7.00 1.71
C ARG A 426 23.00 7.94 0.99
N LYS A 427 23.53 9.06 0.48
CA LYS A 427 22.79 9.93 -0.44
C LYS A 427 22.26 9.16 -1.63
N ASP A 428 21.06 9.50 -2.09
CA ASP A 428 20.40 8.88 -3.24
C ASP A 428 20.21 7.35 -3.14
N ALA A 429 20.28 6.77 -1.93
CA ALA A 429 19.98 5.36 -1.72
C ALA A 429 18.48 5.10 -1.92
N ILE A 430 18.15 4.00 -2.60
CA ILE A 430 16.77 3.64 -2.91
C ILE A 430 16.43 2.26 -2.35
N LEU A 431 15.32 2.19 -1.62
CA LEU A 431 14.61 0.96 -1.29
C LEU A 431 13.30 0.93 -2.09
N LEU A 432 13.13 -0.07 -2.95
CA LEU A 432 11.94 -0.21 -3.80
C LEU A 432 11.35 -1.62 -3.65
N GLY A 433 10.12 -1.72 -3.14
CA GLY A 433 9.35 -2.96 -3.19
C GLY A 433 8.60 -3.13 -4.50
N ALA A 434 8.35 -4.39 -4.88
CA ALA A 434 7.55 -4.78 -6.05
C ALA A 434 6.03 -4.51 -5.87
N GLY A 435 5.68 -3.30 -5.42
CA GLY A 435 4.32 -2.84 -5.11
C GLY A 435 3.99 -2.78 -3.62
N ILE A 436 3.01 -1.94 -3.26
CA ILE A 436 2.59 -1.80 -1.86
C ILE A 436 2.10 -3.15 -1.30
N ALA A 437 2.58 -3.51 -0.11
CA ALA A 437 2.19 -4.71 0.64
C ALA A 437 2.52 -6.07 -0.01
N SER A 438 3.02 -6.13 -1.25
CA SER A 438 3.61 -7.37 -1.80
C SER A 438 4.97 -7.66 -1.12
N VAL A 439 5.58 -6.68 -0.47
CA VAL A 439 6.79 -6.83 0.34
C VAL A 439 6.46 -6.49 1.79
N THR A 440 6.75 -7.40 2.70
CA THR A 440 6.53 -7.21 4.14
C THR A 440 7.85 -7.32 4.91
N LEU A 441 8.20 -6.27 5.65
CA LEU A 441 9.37 -6.23 6.53
C LEU A 441 8.93 -6.44 7.98
N GLU A 442 9.50 -7.43 8.65
CA GLU A 442 9.04 -7.89 9.96
C GLU A 442 10.19 -7.98 10.96
N PRO A 443 10.19 -7.17 12.03
CA PRO A 443 11.18 -7.30 13.10
C PRO A 443 11.00 -8.64 13.82
N THR A 444 12.08 -9.38 14.03
CA THR A 444 12.08 -10.57 14.91
C THR A 444 12.12 -10.14 16.38
N GLU A 445 11.99 -11.09 17.31
CA GLU A 445 12.13 -10.84 18.75
C GLU A 445 13.49 -10.24 19.16
N LYS A 446 14.52 -10.38 18.31
CA LYS A 446 15.85 -9.82 18.54
C LYS A 446 15.94 -8.33 18.18
N ASN A 447 15.00 -7.83 17.39
CA ASN A 447 14.98 -6.47 16.90
C ASN A 447 13.99 -5.62 17.70
N THR A 448 14.50 -4.81 18.63
CA THR A 448 13.70 -3.88 19.44
C THR A 448 13.61 -2.48 18.83
N TRP A 449 14.17 -2.26 17.64
CA TRP A 449 14.32 -0.94 17.04
C TRP A 449 13.24 -0.66 16.00
N GLY A 450 13.15 -1.48 14.96
CA GLY A 450 12.22 -1.28 13.85
C GLY A 450 12.64 -1.91 12.54
N CYS A 451 11.93 -1.61 11.45
CA CYS A 451 12.21 -2.17 10.13
C CYS A 451 13.22 -1.34 9.36
N ILE A 452 13.01 -0.03 9.25
CA ILE A 452 13.85 0.86 8.44
C ILE A 452 14.37 2.02 9.28
N TYR A 453 15.67 2.23 9.17
CA TYR A 453 16.35 3.39 9.70
C TYR A 453 17.11 4.12 8.59
N ALA A 454 16.74 5.36 8.30
CA ALA A 454 17.41 6.19 7.31
C ALA A 454 18.07 7.38 7.99
N ASP A 455 19.32 7.68 7.61
CA ASP A 455 20.07 8.82 8.14
C ASP A 455 19.62 10.13 7.47
N ASP A 456 19.97 11.27 8.07
CA ASP A 456 19.70 12.64 7.57
C ASP A 456 20.53 12.95 6.29
N LYS A 457 20.17 12.33 5.16
CA LYS A 457 20.87 12.41 3.86
C LYS A 457 19.94 12.74 2.70
N ASP A 458 20.46 13.55 1.78
CA ASP A 458 19.76 13.94 0.54
C ASP A 458 19.28 12.75 -0.30
N GLY A 459 18.12 12.90 -0.93
CA GLY A 459 17.70 12.09 -2.06
C GLY A 459 17.34 10.64 -1.77
N ILE A 460 17.29 10.23 -0.50
CA ILE A 460 16.84 8.89 -0.12
C ILE A 460 15.42 8.66 -0.64
N ILE A 461 15.16 7.48 -1.20
CA ILE A 461 13.83 7.05 -1.63
C ILE A 461 13.47 5.72 -0.95
N ILE A 462 12.33 5.66 -0.29
CA ILE A 462 11.76 4.41 0.24
C ILE A 462 10.35 4.27 -0.33
N ALA A 463 10.09 3.17 -1.03
CA ALA A 463 8.89 3.02 -1.84
C ALA A 463 8.28 1.61 -1.81
N GLY A 464 6.96 1.53 -1.61
CA GLY A 464 6.18 0.30 -1.83
C GLY A 464 6.45 -0.80 -0.81
N LEU A 465 6.47 -0.47 0.48
CA LEU A 465 6.80 -1.41 1.56
C LEU A 465 5.72 -1.42 2.64
N LEU A 466 5.40 -2.62 3.13
CA LEU A 466 4.63 -2.80 4.34
C LEU A 466 5.57 -3.20 5.49
N MET A 467 5.53 -2.45 6.58
CA MET A 467 6.17 -2.82 7.84
C MET A 467 5.12 -3.43 8.75
N ASP A 468 5.36 -4.66 9.18
CA ASP A 468 4.46 -5.40 10.06
C ASP A 468 5.18 -5.75 11.35
N SER A 469 4.58 -5.41 12.48
CA SER A 469 5.23 -5.60 13.77
C SER A 469 4.43 -6.54 14.65
N PHE A 470 4.94 -7.78 14.75
CA PHE A 470 4.48 -8.80 15.71
C PHE A 470 5.31 -8.82 16.99
N ASN A 471 6.29 -7.93 17.10
CA ASN A 471 7.22 -7.77 18.20
C ASN A 471 7.29 -6.31 18.64
N SER A 472 7.58 -6.09 19.93
CA SER A 472 7.77 -4.74 20.47
C SER A 472 8.99 -4.08 19.84
N THR A 473 8.81 -2.85 19.36
CA THR A 473 9.84 -2.03 18.73
C THR A 473 9.70 -0.58 19.16
N THR A 474 10.71 0.24 18.94
CA THR A 474 10.56 1.69 19.18
C THR A 474 9.80 2.34 18.02
N TYR A 475 10.20 2.00 16.79
CA TYR A 475 9.66 2.53 15.54
C TYR A 475 9.35 1.39 14.58
N GLN A 476 8.52 1.61 13.56
CA GLN A 476 8.57 0.79 12.34
C GLN A 476 9.47 1.45 11.29
N VAL A 477 9.41 2.78 11.18
CA VAL A 477 10.26 3.61 10.30
C VAL A 477 10.76 4.84 11.05
N ARG A 478 12.05 5.17 10.92
CA ARG A 478 12.59 6.47 11.38
C ARG A 478 13.44 7.17 10.30
N ILE A 479 12.93 8.36 9.96
CA ILE A 479 13.38 9.55 9.22
C ILE A 479 14.51 10.40 9.78
N GLY A 480 15.78 10.01 9.74
CA GLY A 480 16.86 10.79 10.35
C GLY A 480 16.89 10.70 11.87
N GLU A 481 17.99 11.13 12.48
CA GLU A 481 18.18 11.12 13.92
C GLU A 481 17.40 12.24 14.64
N GLU A 482 17.19 12.08 15.95
CA GLU A 482 16.57 13.14 16.74
C GLU A 482 17.45 14.40 16.71
N GLY A 483 16.84 15.55 16.42
CA GLY A 483 17.56 16.80 16.31
C GLY A 483 18.31 16.96 14.98
N ALA A 484 17.97 16.17 13.95
CA ALA A 484 18.33 16.40 12.55
C ALA A 484 18.09 17.87 12.13
N LYS A 485 19.03 18.45 11.39
CA LYS A 485 19.00 19.87 10.98
C LYS A 485 19.44 20.10 9.55
N ALA A 486 19.80 19.06 8.79
CA ALA A 486 20.21 19.26 7.41
C ALA A 486 19.03 19.81 6.59
N ASP A 487 19.33 20.70 5.65
CA ASP A 487 18.37 21.18 4.67
C ASP A 487 18.48 20.29 3.42
N HIS A 488 17.37 19.65 3.06
CA HIS A 488 17.28 18.76 1.92
C HIS A 488 16.46 19.37 0.77
N ALA A 489 16.16 20.67 0.78
CA ALA A 489 15.27 21.31 -0.21
C ALA A 489 15.71 21.14 -1.67
N ALA A 490 17.02 21.00 -1.94
CA ALA A 490 17.55 20.79 -3.29
C ALA A 490 17.39 19.35 -3.81
N ASN A 491 17.41 18.37 -2.91
CA ASN A 491 17.19 16.96 -3.22
C ASN A 491 16.48 16.27 -2.04
N PRO A 492 15.15 16.48 -1.93
CA PRO A 492 14.35 15.98 -0.82
C PRO A 492 14.42 14.46 -0.66
N ILE A 493 14.07 13.98 0.53
CA ILE A 493 13.83 12.56 0.80
C ILE A 493 12.38 12.23 0.38
N LEU A 494 12.18 11.11 -0.33
CA LEU A 494 10.86 10.61 -0.72
C LEU A 494 10.51 9.35 0.07
N LEU A 495 9.33 9.35 0.69
CA LEU A 495 8.65 8.15 1.16
C LEU A 495 7.35 8.00 0.37
N THR A 496 7.08 6.85 -0.24
CA THR A 496 5.84 6.67 -1.02
C THR A 496 5.28 5.25 -0.98
N ASP A 497 3.97 5.10 -0.96
CA ASP A 497 3.30 3.80 -0.80
C ASP A 497 3.84 3.03 0.42
N ILE A 498 3.76 3.68 1.59
CA ILE A 498 4.25 3.13 2.86
C ILE A 498 3.10 2.70 3.74
N THR A 499 3.14 1.44 4.19
CA THR A 499 2.14 0.89 5.11
C THR A 499 2.81 0.45 6.40
N CYS A 500 2.28 0.90 7.53
CA CYS A 500 2.69 0.47 8.86
C CYS A 500 1.50 -0.24 9.51
N ARG A 501 1.66 -1.54 9.81
CA ARG A 501 0.64 -2.33 10.51
C ARG A 501 1.11 -2.69 11.90
N VAL A 502 0.23 -2.44 12.88
CA VAL A 502 0.43 -2.85 14.28
C VAL A 502 -0.78 -3.65 14.71
N GLY A 503 -0.63 -4.94 14.97
CA GLY A 503 -1.76 -5.76 15.39
C GLY A 503 -2.38 -6.64 14.31
N GLY A 504 -3.52 -7.22 14.66
CA GLY A 504 -4.38 -7.98 13.75
C GLY A 504 -4.30 -9.48 13.99
N VAL A 505 -3.12 -10.09 13.83
CA VAL A 505 -2.99 -11.56 13.86
C VAL A 505 -2.18 -12.12 15.03
N GLN A 506 -1.34 -11.30 15.66
CA GLN A 506 -0.46 -11.78 16.73
C GLN A 506 -1.21 -11.98 18.04
N SER A 507 -0.86 -13.06 18.75
CA SER A 507 -1.50 -13.45 20.02
C SER A 507 -0.86 -12.83 21.26
N LYS A 508 0.40 -12.39 21.16
CA LYS A 508 1.15 -11.81 22.28
C LYS A 508 1.00 -10.29 22.36
N ASN A 509 1.21 -9.76 23.56
CA ASN A 509 1.27 -8.31 23.77
C ASN A 509 2.53 -7.74 23.13
N ILE A 510 2.35 -6.66 22.37
CA ILE A 510 3.41 -5.87 21.78
C ILE A 510 3.25 -4.42 22.19
N GLN A 511 4.36 -3.70 22.18
CA GLN A 511 4.41 -2.28 22.47
C GLN A 511 5.29 -1.62 21.41
N ILE A 512 4.70 -0.65 20.70
CA ILE A 512 5.40 0.20 19.75
C ILE A 512 5.24 1.65 20.22
N HIS A 513 6.30 2.45 20.21
CA HIS A 513 6.13 3.86 20.58
C HIS A 513 5.45 4.62 19.45
N THR A 514 6.00 4.57 18.24
CA THR A 514 5.37 5.17 17.07
C THR A 514 5.56 4.33 15.82
N SER A 515 4.58 4.28 14.93
CA SER A 515 4.76 3.59 13.65
C SER A 515 5.80 4.29 12.78
N MET A 516 5.74 5.62 12.68
CA MET A 516 6.67 6.40 11.85
C MET A 516 7.11 7.68 12.56
N GLN A 517 8.42 7.94 12.56
CA GLN A 517 8.97 9.23 12.98
C GLN A 517 9.75 9.88 11.83
N ILE A 518 9.48 11.15 11.55
CA ILE A 518 10.15 11.97 10.53
C ILE A 518 10.86 13.13 11.21
N ASN A 519 12.19 13.04 11.32
CA ASN A 519 13.04 14.08 11.91
C ASN A 519 13.74 14.94 10.85
N SER A 520 14.13 14.36 9.72
CA SER A 520 14.75 15.09 8.61
C SER A 520 13.85 16.19 8.05
N ASN A 521 14.44 17.33 7.69
CA ASN A 521 13.72 18.42 7.02
C ASN A 521 13.38 18.05 5.57
N ASN A 522 12.42 18.76 4.98
CA ASN A 522 12.05 18.66 3.57
C ASN A 522 11.65 17.25 3.10
N VAL A 523 11.25 16.34 4.00
CA VAL A 523 10.74 15.04 3.59
C VAL A 523 9.43 15.21 2.82
N VAL A 524 9.30 14.52 1.69
CA VAL A 524 8.07 14.40 0.93
C VAL A 524 7.49 13.00 1.13
N GLY A 525 6.33 12.93 1.77
CA GLY A 525 5.54 11.72 1.90
C GLY A 525 4.41 11.68 0.87
N ASP A 526 4.24 10.55 0.19
CA ASP A 526 3.20 10.38 -0.83
C ASP A 526 2.52 9.02 -0.74
N HIS A 527 1.33 9.02 -0.15
CA HIS A 527 0.49 7.87 0.19
C HIS A 527 1.05 7.01 1.34
N PHE A 528 0.52 7.24 2.55
CA PHE A 528 0.80 6.43 3.73
C PHE A 528 -0.47 5.82 4.30
N TRP A 529 -0.37 4.60 4.80
CA TRP A 529 -1.35 4.07 5.75
C TRP A 529 -0.67 3.59 7.02
N LEU A 530 -0.94 4.27 8.12
CA LEU A 530 -0.43 3.95 9.45
C LEU A 530 -1.63 3.41 10.25
N TRP A 531 -1.64 2.12 10.52
CA TRP A 531 -2.82 1.42 11.02
C TRP A 531 -2.49 0.57 12.23
N ARG A 532 -3.03 0.98 13.39
CA ARG A 532 -3.19 0.08 14.53
C ARG A 532 -4.46 -0.73 14.33
N ALA A 533 -4.34 -2.05 14.21
CA ALA A 533 -5.43 -2.91 13.77
C ALA A 533 -6.69 -2.77 14.62
N ASP A 534 -7.84 -2.46 14.00
CA ASP A 534 -9.14 -2.43 14.68
C ASP A 534 -9.90 -3.76 14.61
N HIS A 535 -9.43 -4.68 13.77
CA HIS A 535 -9.94 -6.05 13.62
C HIS A 535 -8.80 -7.04 13.38
N GLY A 536 -9.11 -8.33 13.42
CA GLY A 536 -8.09 -9.36 13.42
C GLY A 536 -8.59 -10.75 13.80
N SER A 537 -7.67 -11.72 13.83
CA SER A 537 -7.96 -13.09 14.26
C SER A 537 -8.18 -13.22 15.77
N GLN A 538 -7.66 -12.26 16.55
CA GLN A 538 -7.77 -12.23 18.00
C GLN A 538 -8.95 -11.37 18.48
N ARG A 539 -9.46 -11.67 19.68
CA ARG A 539 -10.54 -10.89 20.32
C ARG A 539 -10.17 -9.40 20.40
N GLY A 540 -11.13 -8.54 20.06
CA GLY A 540 -11.04 -7.08 20.15
C GLY A 540 -11.38 -6.51 21.54
N GLY A 541 -11.67 -5.21 21.60
CA GLY A 541 -12.05 -4.51 22.83
C GLY A 541 -10.89 -4.34 23.81
N ASP A 542 -11.18 -4.40 25.11
CA ASP A 542 -10.21 -4.29 26.22
C ASP A 542 -8.94 -5.13 26.06
N LEU A 543 -9.06 -6.36 25.56
CA LEU A 543 -7.90 -7.22 25.31
C LEU A 543 -6.99 -6.66 24.21
N ARG A 544 -7.55 -6.08 23.16
CA ARG A 544 -6.77 -5.45 22.10
C ARG A 544 -6.07 -4.18 22.57
N TRP A 545 -6.74 -3.40 23.42
CA TRP A 545 -6.16 -2.21 24.03
C TRP A 545 -4.86 -2.52 24.79
N LEU A 546 -4.79 -3.69 25.42
CA LEU A 546 -3.57 -4.17 26.11
C LEU A 546 -2.56 -4.84 25.17
N ARG A 547 -3.05 -5.56 24.15
CA ARG A 547 -2.23 -6.40 23.27
C ARG A 547 -1.51 -5.62 22.17
N ASP A 548 -2.22 -4.75 21.46
CA ASP A 548 -1.73 -4.13 20.22
C ASP A 548 -1.32 -2.67 20.50
N ARG A 549 -0.41 -2.43 21.45
CA ARG A 549 -0.14 -1.06 21.89
C ARG A 549 0.71 -0.30 20.88
N CYS A 550 0.20 0.86 20.47
CA CYS A 550 1.00 1.88 19.78
C CYS A 550 0.49 3.28 20.10
N LYS A 551 1.39 4.16 20.56
CA LYS A 551 0.98 5.50 21.03
C LYS A 551 0.60 6.40 19.86
N ASN A 552 1.47 6.55 18.87
CA ASN A 552 1.27 7.47 17.76
C ASN A 552 1.50 6.80 16.40
N GLY A 553 0.71 7.17 15.41
CA GLY A 553 0.98 6.75 14.03
C GLY A 553 2.18 7.47 13.47
N LEU A 554 2.14 8.80 13.51
CA LEU A 554 3.16 9.66 12.94
C LEU A 554 3.62 10.72 13.94
N ILE A 555 4.94 10.85 14.09
CA ILE A 555 5.58 12.00 14.75
C ILE A 555 6.44 12.73 13.72
N VAL A 556 6.22 14.04 13.53
CA VAL A 556 7.01 14.88 12.62
C VAL A 556 7.74 15.95 13.41
N THR A 557 9.07 15.89 13.47
CA THR A 557 9.91 16.94 14.08
C THR A 557 10.67 17.76 13.03
N GLY A 558 10.83 17.23 11.83
CA GLY A 558 11.46 17.93 10.70
C GLY A 558 10.62 19.10 10.18
N ASN A 559 11.31 20.16 9.76
CA ASN A 559 10.72 21.34 9.13
C ASN A 559 10.47 21.10 7.63
N ASP A 560 9.53 21.86 7.05
CA ASP A 560 9.22 21.85 5.62
C ASP A 560 8.81 20.46 5.08
N VAL A 561 8.34 19.57 5.94
CA VAL A 561 7.79 18.27 5.56
C VAL A 561 6.47 18.46 4.83
N THR A 562 6.33 17.80 3.68
CA THR A 562 5.11 17.84 2.85
C THR A 562 4.55 16.43 2.69
N LEU A 563 3.32 16.20 3.12
CA LEU A 563 2.65 14.90 3.02
C LEU A 563 1.45 14.98 2.08
N TYR A 564 1.29 13.96 1.24
CA TYR A 564 0.18 13.79 0.31
C TYR A 564 -0.51 12.46 0.62
N GLY A 565 -1.84 12.46 0.81
CA GLY A 565 -2.59 11.22 1.02
C GLY A 565 -2.20 10.50 2.31
N LEU A 566 -2.37 11.15 3.47
CA LEU A 566 -2.06 10.57 4.79
C LEU A 566 -3.29 9.88 5.39
N PHE A 567 -3.15 8.61 5.74
CA PHE A 567 -4.14 7.84 6.48
C PHE A 567 -3.49 7.36 7.79
N ALA A 568 -4.02 7.74 8.95
CA ALA A 568 -3.51 7.30 10.26
C ALA A 568 -4.67 6.97 11.21
N GLU A 569 -4.70 5.74 11.72
CA GLU A 569 -5.89 5.21 12.38
C GLU A 569 -5.59 4.40 13.66
N HIS A 570 -6.48 4.61 14.63
CA HIS A 570 -6.71 3.83 15.83
C HIS A 570 -5.57 3.78 16.86
N TYR A 571 -4.60 4.68 16.80
CA TYR A 571 -3.52 4.77 17.78
C TYR A 571 -4.06 5.22 19.16
N GLN A 572 -3.33 4.89 20.23
CA GLN A 572 -3.83 5.08 21.59
C GLN A 572 -3.77 6.55 22.05
N GLU A 573 -2.91 7.36 21.44
CA GLU A 573 -2.74 8.78 21.70
C GLU A 573 -3.01 9.61 20.44
N TYR A 574 -2.24 10.68 20.18
CA TYR A 574 -2.36 11.47 18.95
C TYR A 574 -1.96 10.61 17.74
N GLU A 575 -2.84 10.51 16.75
CA GLU A 575 -2.60 9.72 15.53
C GLU A 575 -1.45 10.35 14.73
N VAL A 576 -1.46 11.68 14.65
CA VAL A 576 -0.40 12.52 14.11
C VAL A 576 -0.02 13.60 15.13
N LEU A 577 1.26 13.64 15.51
CA LEU A 577 1.87 14.71 16.30
C LEU A 577 2.89 15.48 15.44
N TRP A 578 2.67 16.78 15.28
CA TRP A 578 3.49 17.66 14.45
C TRP A 578 4.20 18.73 15.27
N LEU A 579 5.52 18.69 15.25
CA LEU A 579 6.43 19.55 15.99
C LEU A 579 7.28 20.45 15.09
N GLY A 580 7.44 20.09 13.81
CA GLY A 580 8.25 20.84 12.84
C GLY A 580 7.54 22.06 12.21
N GLU A 581 8.32 23.06 11.83
CA GLU A 581 7.84 24.30 11.20
C GLU A 581 7.48 24.12 9.72
N ARG A 582 6.57 24.96 9.22
CA ARG A 582 6.17 25.09 7.80
C ARG A 582 5.67 23.79 7.16
N GLY A 583 5.19 22.87 8.00
CA GLY A 583 4.63 21.59 7.57
C GLY A 583 3.35 21.72 6.74
N ARG A 584 3.15 20.77 5.83
CA ARG A 584 1.98 20.72 4.95
C ARG A 584 1.47 19.30 4.78
N THR A 585 0.17 19.12 4.90
CA THR A 585 -0.52 17.87 4.57
C THR A 585 -1.66 18.17 3.61
N TYR A 586 -1.69 17.48 2.48
CA TYR A 586 -2.78 17.51 1.53
C TYR A 586 -3.49 16.16 1.58
N PHE A 587 -4.74 16.20 2.01
CA PHE A 587 -5.54 15.04 2.40
C PHE A 587 -5.03 14.34 3.67
N PHE A 588 -5.92 14.25 4.66
CA PHE A 588 -5.78 13.43 5.84
C PHE A 588 -7.08 12.66 6.10
N GLN A 589 -6.94 11.39 6.48
CA GLN A 589 -8.05 10.57 6.97
C GLN A 589 -7.65 9.89 8.29
N ASN A 590 -8.62 9.80 9.20
CA ASN A 590 -8.47 9.15 10.49
C ASN A 590 -9.78 8.53 10.99
N GLU A 591 -9.64 7.45 11.75
CA GLU A 591 -10.59 6.97 12.74
C GLU A 591 -9.91 6.79 14.10
N PRO A 592 -10.52 7.23 15.23
CA PRO A 592 -9.97 7.04 16.57
C PRO A 592 -9.98 5.55 16.97
N PRO A 593 -9.28 5.14 18.05
CA PRO A 593 -9.33 3.78 18.55
C PRO A 593 -10.75 3.41 19.01
N TYR A 594 -11.20 2.22 18.63
CA TYR A 594 -12.56 1.74 18.97
C TYR A 594 -12.62 1.19 20.40
N ASP A 595 -11.46 0.81 20.92
CA ASP A 595 -11.25 -0.09 22.04
C ASP A 595 -10.72 0.62 23.29
N ALA A 596 -10.77 1.95 23.33
CA ALA A 596 -10.52 2.71 24.55
C ALA A 596 -11.40 2.17 25.71
N PRO A 597 -10.83 1.85 26.87
CA PRO A 597 -11.55 1.09 27.90
C PRO A 597 -12.63 1.92 28.59
N ASN A 598 -12.32 3.18 28.89
CA ASN A 598 -13.21 4.17 29.52
C ASN A 598 -12.65 5.58 29.29
N GLN A 599 -13.44 6.61 29.60
CA GLN A 599 -13.04 8.00 29.35
C GLN A 599 -11.80 8.40 30.16
N ALA A 600 -11.73 8.02 31.44
CA ALA A 600 -10.61 8.40 32.31
C ALA A 600 -9.26 7.86 31.81
N GLY A 601 -9.25 6.63 31.27
CA GLY A 601 -8.09 5.99 30.67
C GLY A 601 -7.73 6.49 29.27
N TRP A 602 -8.57 7.33 28.66
CA TRP A 602 -8.32 7.95 27.36
C TRP A 602 -8.57 9.45 27.44
N THR A 603 -7.63 10.16 28.06
CA THR A 603 -7.57 11.62 28.17
C THR A 603 -6.19 12.12 27.79
N SER A 604 -6.11 13.37 27.33
CA SER A 604 -4.87 14.06 26.96
C SER A 604 -4.67 15.33 27.80
N GLN A 605 -3.54 16.01 27.59
CA GLN A 605 -3.19 17.27 28.24
C GLN A 605 -3.22 17.20 29.78
N GLY A 606 -2.72 16.11 30.36
CA GLY A 606 -2.74 15.89 31.80
C GLY A 606 -4.13 15.63 32.37
N GLY A 607 -5.01 14.98 31.60
CA GLY A 607 -6.38 14.65 32.01
C GLY A 607 -7.40 15.77 31.83
N ARG A 608 -7.03 16.89 31.19
CA ARG A 608 -7.91 18.05 30.99
C ARG A 608 -8.80 17.95 29.76
N VAL A 609 -8.47 17.05 28.82
CA VAL A 609 -9.18 16.91 27.54
C VAL A 609 -9.54 15.45 27.31
N ASP A 610 -10.81 15.21 26.98
CA ASP A 610 -11.33 13.88 26.65
C ASP A 610 -10.77 13.38 25.31
N GLY A 611 -10.07 12.25 25.34
CA GLY A 611 -9.41 11.65 24.18
C GLY A 611 -8.23 12.46 23.63
N TYR A 612 -7.68 11.98 22.52
CA TYR A 612 -6.57 12.60 21.80
C TYR A 612 -7.04 13.06 20.42
N ALA A 613 -6.61 14.25 20.00
CA ALA A 613 -6.89 14.77 18.66
C ALA A 613 -6.29 13.85 17.57
N ALA A 614 -6.93 13.78 16.41
CA ALA A 614 -6.41 13.02 15.27
C ALA A 614 -5.13 13.65 14.71
N PHE A 615 -5.08 14.97 14.72
CA PHE A 615 -3.94 15.74 14.24
C PHE A 615 -3.64 16.84 15.25
N LYS A 616 -2.50 16.75 15.92
CA LYS A 616 -2.01 17.72 16.90
C LYS A 616 -0.81 18.45 16.32
N VAL A 617 -0.94 19.77 16.12
CA VAL A 617 0.23 20.64 15.90
C VAL A 617 0.61 21.25 17.25
N ALA A 618 1.87 21.15 17.64
CA ALA A 618 2.34 21.72 18.90
C ALA A 618 2.25 23.24 18.92
N ASN A 619 1.94 23.81 20.09
CA ASN A 619 1.79 25.25 20.30
C ASN A 619 3.06 26.07 20.02
N THR A 620 4.21 25.41 20.01
CA THR A 620 5.50 26.01 19.66
C THR A 620 5.59 26.38 18.17
N VAL A 621 4.91 25.63 17.30
CA VAL A 621 4.94 25.82 15.84
C VAL A 621 4.36 27.19 15.46
N LYS A 622 5.06 27.91 14.58
CA LYS A 622 4.68 29.26 14.12
C LYS A 622 4.10 29.29 12.72
N ALA A 623 4.37 28.28 11.90
CA ALA A 623 3.79 28.16 10.56
C ALA A 623 3.38 26.72 10.24
N HIS A 624 2.16 26.51 9.78
CA HIS A 624 1.67 25.22 9.30
C HIS A 624 0.47 25.42 8.37
N HIS A 625 0.35 24.64 7.31
CA HIS A 625 -0.82 24.70 6.43
C HIS A 625 -1.18 23.34 5.86
N SER A 626 -2.33 22.79 6.29
CA SER A 626 -2.86 21.53 5.76
C SER A 626 -4.31 21.67 5.28
N ILE A 627 -4.68 20.90 4.27
CA ILE A 627 -5.96 21.01 3.55
C ILE A 627 -6.59 19.63 3.35
N GLY A 628 -7.89 19.52 3.62
CA GLY A 628 -8.69 18.31 3.37
C GLY A 628 -8.54 17.29 4.49
N MET A 629 -9.04 17.63 5.68
CA MET A 629 -8.78 16.89 6.92
C MET A 629 -10.03 16.14 7.38
N GLY A 630 -10.00 14.80 7.40
CA GLY A 630 -11.09 13.94 7.84
C GLY A 630 -10.80 13.22 9.16
N SER A 631 -11.76 13.18 10.09
CA SER A 631 -11.71 12.30 11.27
C SER A 631 -13.11 11.74 11.58
N TYR A 632 -13.27 10.42 11.60
CA TYR A 632 -14.58 9.77 11.64
C TYR A 632 -14.72 8.88 12.87
N ALA A 633 -15.79 9.07 13.64
CA ALA A 633 -16.01 8.35 14.87
C ALA A 633 -16.61 6.96 14.62
N VAL A 634 -15.87 5.94 15.05
CA VAL A 634 -16.34 4.57 15.30
C VAL A 634 -16.04 4.26 16.78
N ILE A 635 -16.51 5.13 17.67
CA ILE A 635 -16.16 5.07 19.08
C ILE A 635 -17.16 4.16 19.78
N THR A 636 -16.85 2.86 19.78
CA THR A 636 -17.64 1.87 20.50
C THR A 636 -17.34 1.89 21.99
N GLY A 637 -16.08 2.09 22.39
CA GLY A 637 -15.62 2.02 23.78
C GLY A 637 -15.83 0.63 24.38
N THR A 638 -15.01 0.22 25.35
CA THR A 638 -15.32 -1.03 26.07
C THR A 638 -16.52 -0.82 27.00
N ASP A 639 -16.59 0.33 27.68
CA ASP A 639 -17.70 0.68 28.57
C ASP A 639 -18.87 1.40 27.87
N GLY A 640 -18.71 1.81 26.60
CA GLY A 640 -19.72 2.53 25.82
C GLY A 640 -19.85 4.03 26.11
N HIS A 641 -19.01 4.63 26.96
CA HIS A 641 -19.18 6.00 27.45
C HIS A 641 -18.03 6.95 27.06
N VAL A 642 -17.25 6.59 26.04
CA VAL A 642 -16.07 7.35 25.59
C VAL A 642 -16.43 8.39 24.53
N ASN A 643 -15.88 9.60 24.64
CA ASN A 643 -15.95 10.65 23.63
C ASN A 643 -14.55 11.22 23.32
N LYS A 644 -14.46 11.92 22.18
CA LYS A 644 -13.28 12.66 21.75
C LYS A 644 -13.61 14.15 21.71
N LYS A 645 -12.88 14.99 22.44
CA LYS A 645 -13.20 16.41 22.58
C LYS A 645 -13.10 17.18 21.27
N ASN A 646 -12.02 16.94 20.54
CA ASN A 646 -11.68 17.61 19.29
C ASN A 646 -11.25 16.59 18.23
N GLY A 647 -11.68 16.78 16.99
CA GLY A 647 -11.10 16.08 15.84
C GLY A 647 -9.65 16.51 15.61
N PHE A 648 -9.41 17.82 15.63
CA PHE A 648 -8.10 18.42 15.37
C PHE A 648 -7.70 19.42 16.45
N GLU A 649 -6.40 19.58 16.67
CA GLU A 649 -5.86 20.59 17.58
C GLU A 649 -4.60 21.26 17.02
N ILE A 650 -4.62 22.58 16.91
CA ILE A 650 -3.48 23.38 16.42
C ILE A 650 -3.35 24.68 17.23
N PRO A 651 -2.20 25.36 17.27
CA PRO A 651 -2.12 26.71 17.83
C PRO A 651 -3.12 27.67 17.18
N ASN A 652 -3.82 28.43 18.00
CA ASN A 652 -4.84 29.39 17.60
C ASN A 652 -4.18 30.70 17.12
N THR A 653 -3.49 30.65 15.98
CA THR A 653 -2.75 31.78 15.40
C THR A 653 -3.00 31.91 13.90
N PRO A 654 -2.81 33.11 13.29
CA PRO A 654 -3.01 33.33 11.85
C PRO A 654 -2.21 32.44 10.90
N ASN A 655 -1.02 32.01 11.32
CA ASN A 655 -0.05 31.34 10.46
C ASN A 655 -0.05 29.81 10.58
N VAL A 656 -0.82 29.28 11.52
CA VAL A 656 -1.00 27.84 11.72
C VAL A 656 -2.45 27.54 11.40
N LYS A 657 -2.69 26.90 10.25
CA LYS A 657 -4.04 26.77 9.71
C LYS A 657 -4.34 25.40 9.15
N LEU A 658 -5.61 25.01 9.32
CA LEU A 658 -6.22 23.86 8.66
C LEU A 658 -7.40 24.32 7.82
N GLU A 659 -7.58 23.71 6.65
CA GLU A 659 -8.67 23.98 5.72
C GLU A 659 -9.44 22.71 5.38
N LYS A 660 -10.73 22.86 5.05
CA LYS A 660 -11.62 21.78 4.59
C LYS A 660 -11.65 20.60 5.57
N MET A 661 -11.90 20.89 6.85
CA MET A 661 -12.03 19.87 7.89
C MET A 661 -13.44 19.28 7.88
N CYS A 662 -13.53 17.97 8.09
CA CYS A 662 -14.78 17.21 8.17
C CYS A 662 -14.70 16.17 9.30
N THR A 663 -15.72 16.14 10.15
CA THR A 663 -15.93 15.05 11.12
C THR A 663 -17.32 14.45 10.97
N THR A 664 -17.44 13.15 11.22
CA THR A 664 -18.72 12.44 11.20
C THR A 664 -18.67 11.26 12.16
N ARG A 665 -19.78 10.57 12.36
CA ARG A 665 -19.86 9.33 13.12
C ARG A 665 -20.43 8.23 12.23
N PHE A 666 -19.68 7.14 12.08
CA PHE A 666 -20.13 5.97 11.33
C PHE A 666 -20.80 4.94 12.24
N ALA A 667 -20.29 4.73 13.45
CA ALA A 667 -20.90 3.82 14.41
C ALA A 667 -20.49 4.13 15.86
N GLY A 668 -21.13 3.42 16.80
CA GLY A 668 -20.87 3.53 18.23
C GLY A 668 -21.62 4.67 18.94
N PRO A 669 -21.74 4.60 20.28
CA PRO A 669 -22.41 5.63 21.08
C PRO A 669 -21.56 6.91 21.24
N GLY A 670 -20.23 6.79 21.18
CA GLY A 670 -19.30 7.90 21.36
C GLY A 670 -19.30 8.91 20.22
N ASN A 671 -18.86 10.14 20.50
CA ASN A 671 -18.88 11.26 19.54
C ASN A 671 -17.55 12.02 19.53
N ILE A 672 -17.23 12.58 18.37
CA ILE A 672 -16.32 13.73 18.30
C ILE A 672 -17.15 14.98 18.60
N GLN A 673 -16.81 15.68 19.69
CA GLN A 673 -17.61 16.80 20.21
C GLN A 673 -17.41 18.10 19.45
N ASN A 674 -16.24 18.30 18.85
CA ASN A 674 -15.89 19.49 18.06
C ASN A 674 -15.00 19.10 16.89
N VAL A 675 -15.10 19.82 15.78
CA VAL A 675 -14.21 19.62 14.63
C VAL A 675 -12.78 19.98 15.01
N ILE A 676 -12.58 21.17 15.59
CA ILE A 676 -11.25 21.69 15.94
C ILE A 676 -11.34 22.64 17.13
N ASN A 677 -10.43 22.54 18.10
CA ASN A 677 -10.25 23.53 19.18
C ASN A 677 -11.54 24.07 19.82
N GLY A 678 -12.51 23.21 20.12
CA GLY A 678 -13.79 23.58 20.73
C GLY A 678 -14.83 24.21 19.78
N ILE A 679 -14.61 24.22 18.47
CA ILE A 679 -15.55 24.76 17.47
C ILE A 679 -15.95 23.73 16.41
N GLY A 680 -17.02 24.03 15.66
CA GLY A 680 -17.55 23.19 14.58
C GLY A 680 -18.62 22.18 15.04
N GLY A 681 -18.75 21.96 16.36
CA GLY A 681 -19.84 21.20 16.97
C GLY A 681 -19.71 19.68 16.86
N SER A 682 -20.70 19.01 17.45
CA SER A 682 -20.65 17.56 17.73
C SER A 682 -21.25 16.71 16.61
N THR A 683 -20.58 15.60 16.32
CA THR A 683 -21.02 14.53 15.40
C THR A 683 -22.33 13.85 15.80
N ALA A 684 -22.82 14.07 17.03
CA ALA A 684 -24.13 13.61 17.49
C ALA A 684 -25.30 14.11 16.60
N THR A 685 -25.09 15.19 15.86
CA THR A 685 -26.09 15.80 14.95
C THR A 685 -25.65 15.71 13.48
N GLY A 686 -24.93 14.64 13.12
CA GLY A 686 -24.48 14.35 11.76
C GLY A 686 -23.13 14.98 11.41
N VAL A 687 -22.84 15.08 10.11
CA VAL A 687 -21.55 15.56 9.59
C VAL A 687 -21.30 17.02 10.00
N LYS A 688 -20.09 17.31 10.47
CA LYS A 688 -19.63 18.65 10.85
C LYS A 688 -18.43 19.07 10.02
N ARG A 689 -18.37 20.35 9.69
CA ARG A 689 -17.35 20.92 8.81
C ARG A 689 -16.88 22.27 9.32
N VAL A 690 -15.59 22.52 9.13
CA VAL A 690 -14.98 23.85 9.29
C VAL A 690 -14.15 24.10 8.04
N ALA A 691 -14.49 25.15 7.29
CA ALA A 691 -13.85 25.44 6.00
C ALA A 691 -12.39 25.93 6.17
N LEU A 692 -12.14 26.74 7.20
CA LEU A 692 -10.84 27.30 7.54
C LEU A 692 -10.78 27.57 9.04
N TYR A 693 -9.67 27.23 9.68
CA TYR A 693 -9.34 27.62 11.03
C TYR A 693 -7.98 28.32 11.04
N ASN A 694 -7.96 29.61 11.33
CA ASN A 694 -6.75 30.44 11.41
C ASN A 694 -6.94 31.75 12.20
N ASN A 695 -8.11 32.03 12.76
CA ASN A 695 -8.51 33.41 13.08
C ASN A 695 -8.74 33.69 14.57
N GLY A 696 -8.20 32.89 15.48
CA GLY A 696 -8.26 33.23 16.91
C GLY A 696 -9.56 32.82 17.62
N THR A 697 -10.57 32.27 16.93
CA THR A 697 -11.91 32.06 17.51
C THR A 697 -12.10 30.77 18.29
N GLY A 698 -11.16 29.82 18.19
CA GLY A 698 -11.21 28.58 18.98
C GLY A 698 -10.51 28.72 20.34
N VAL A 699 -10.51 27.63 21.10
CA VAL A 699 -9.76 27.54 22.36
C VAL A 699 -8.32 27.18 22.05
N GLN A 700 -7.37 27.97 22.56
CA GLN A 700 -5.95 27.61 22.50
C GLN A 700 -5.73 26.28 23.24
N PRO A 701 -5.16 25.25 22.59
CA PRO A 701 -4.81 24.01 23.28
C PRO A 701 -3.86 24.27 24.44
N TYR A 702 -3.89 23.47 25.51
CA TYR A 702 -2.93 23.62 26.58
C TYR A 702 -1.51 23.28 26.09
N ASP A 703 -0.52 23.89 26.71
CA ASP A 703 0.86 23.45 26.54
C ASP A 703 1.05 22.08 27.22
N GLU A 704 1.84 21.24 26.57
CA GLU A 704 2.09 19.85 26.93
C GLU A 704 3.54 19.51 26.63
N GLU A 705 4.13 18.68 27.48
CA GLU A 705 5.36 17.96 27.15
C GLU A 705 4.96 16.65 26.45
N PHE A 706 5.50 16.41 25.26
CA PHE A 706 5.19 15.23 24.49
C PHE A 706 6.17 14.10 24.82
N ASP A 707 5.64 12.91 25.05
CA ASP A 707 6.44 11.70 25.24
C ASP A 707 6.99 11.23 23.89
N LEU A 708 8.20 11.68 23.57
CA LEU A 708 8.89 11.31 22.34
C LEU A 708 9.72 10.02 22.54
N PRO A 709 9.84 9.19 21.49
CA PRO A 709 10.80 8.11 21.48
C PRO A 709 12.20 8.55 21.94
N GLY A 710 12.88 7.74 22.74
CA GLY A 710 14.18 8.09 23.31
C GLY A 710 15.27 8.32 22.25
N ARG A 711 16.30 9.09 22.63
CA ARG A 711 17.47 9.45 21.81
C ARG A 711 18.36 8.28 21.39
N GLU A 712 18.10 7.09 21.89
CA GLU A 712 18.97 5.95 21.65
C GLU A 712 19.06 5.67 20.14
N SER A 713 20.30 5.56 19.68
CA SER A 713 20.59 5.19 18.30
C SER A 713 20.48 3.66 18.17
N TYR A 714 20.00 3.22 17.02
CA TYR A 714 19.92 1.82 16.61
C TYR A 714 21.28 1.09 16.78
N PRO A 715 21.33 -0.26 16.80
CA PRO A 715 22.58 -0.96 17.04
C PRO A 715 23.50 -0.74 15.85
N ALA A 716 24.63 -0.07 16.10
CA ALA A 716 25.68 0.13 15.10
C ALA A 716 26.48 -1.17 14.92
N TYR A 717 25.91 -2.18 14.26
CA TYR A 717 26.66 -3.41 13.90
C TYR A 717 27.45 -3.27 12.60
N ILE A 718 27.63 -2.03 12.12
CA ILE A 718 28.69 -1.73 11.18
C ILE A 718 29.33 -0.44 11.68
N GLY A 719 30.53 -0.56 12.25
CA GLY A 719 31.52 0.51 12.12
C GLY A 719 31.71 0.74 10.63
N MET A 720 30.92 1.64 10.05
CA MET A 720 31.18 2.15 8.72
C MET A 720 32.30 3.15 8.93
N ASP A 721 33.53 2.65 8.86
CA ASP A 721 34.71 3.50 8.90
C ASP A 721 34.51 4.69 7.98
N LYS A 722 34.88 5.86 8.53
CA LYS A 722 34.71 7.20 7.99
C LYS A 722 35.18 7.37 6.54
#